data_AF-Q093C7-F1
#
_entry.id   AF-Q093C7-F1
#
_cell.length_a   1.000
_cell.length_b   1.000
_cell.length_c   1.000
_cell.angle_alpha   90.00
_cell.angle_beta   90.00
_cell.angle_gamma   90.00
#
_symmetry.space_group_name_H-M   'P 1'
#
loop_
_entity.id
_entity.type
_entity.pdbx_description
1 polymer ?
#
loop_
_entity_poly.entity_id
_entity_poly.type
_entity_poly.pdbx_seq_one_letter_code
_entity_poly.pdbx_strand_id
1 'polypeptide(L)'
;MGMTRNRPGKGLAFGVPLLMLVLAGGCSSQEGPPAAPDGGPPGTGTPDAGSDGGPGPTPVTCLPTNSNERIPLRLAATREPVFETFDNLRARVDTQCGTCHKAPEIRGGFQYTSSHAGLRDAATSMARMATQGAMPPLPTSDQLKQAVALGQALSSWLAQGTPEGSFEVREEGSSDGGVAVARDVGEAMTDLGHCIPGAAPLGRDPEKDAWFAQLTTLPRLLSETDTGIVTFDARTLAQHGTVAFAPTYPLFSDHAKKLRQVHVPAGSSIRYEPSTQRFDIPPNTRFYKTFFKPVKDAQGRVGYRKIETRLIVVRQPWQDSLFGTYLWNEEETVAELHDLRYRDGSSFSDRVLVYRTDEATGTTRNYAIPGRHRCIDCHTGSEAQNFVLGFTPLQLNRRPAGEGGVDASASVLPDELSQVDRMIQYGVLTGIRSSADLPKLETYGSKRPRNLQELELQGYFIGNCAQCHNPEGFAVKSNPAIASLDFSAGGILYQFPPSLKESNGLRPYVHLGVTDFAADLRSPAPASTLFQRVARDTDERIIHMPANVPGQDCRAALLVARWIASLDWPRDNGLSQEQKEAQRQERLRQAELAVRDTCQDPPDVRWVSEDFTDKVPYEPRNPHWATSMGTPPFEYLTRYPITQAHETLARQRIPTNFWIPKPGCHFESSAPPPSIEPWMKDALGNPKQPWGELYYATPGAVVFQGICANCHGRAGDGQSGAAKTLVALNGSRVANLVKGLAGTSSTGEPHMAMFERVLGPHGGARYLAWMASGGTTVTFTPEFMQAWIKYGDVDIDFSPRETDWGKWGANMLGAARGACDLVRAGKFGTGSSEPPSGNPNALGGATLWKRVCTLDNPLTPDIEAGTDDAAVAEWLQRAQFNAGVMAYFYLRDELSQGRIAPLRSECAKR
;
A
#
# COMPACT_ATOMS: atom_id res chain seq x y z
N MET A 1 19.32 46.02 33.04
CA MET A 1 19.04 47.34 33.65
C MET A 1 18.10 48.09 32.71
N GLY A 2 16.93 48.59 33.18
CA GLY A 2 15.93 49.35 32.39
C GLY A 2 15.20 48.54 31.29
N MET A 3 13.88 48.58 31.02
CA MET A 3 12.73 49.39 31.47
C MET A 3 12.87 50.91 31.24
N THR A 4 11.88 51.66 30.73
CA THR A 4 10.42 51.46 30.47
C THR A 4 10.06 51.84 29.00
N ARG A 5 8.98 51.42 28.32
CA ARG A 5 7.50 51.41 28.53
C ARG A 5 6.80 52.78 28.50
N ASN A 6 6.01 53.07 27.45
CA ASN A 6 4.57 53.40 27.59
C ASN A 6 3.74 53.48 26.27
N ARG A 7 2.42 53.33 26.46
CA ARG A 7 1.24 53.56 25.57
C ARG A 7 0.28 54.49 26.39
N PRO A 8 -0.86 55.07 25.91
CA PRO A 8 -1.96 54.36 25.23
C PRO A 8 -2.87 55.19 24.28
N GLY A 9 -3.98 54.58 23.83
CA GLY A 9 -5.18 55.21 23.25
C GLY A 9 -6.37 54.21 23.25
N LYS A 10 -7.63 54.67 23.40
CA LYS A 10 -8.85 53.82 23.55
C LYS A 10 -10.14 54.49 23.04
N GLY A 11 -11.11 53.68 22.60
CA GLY A 11 -12.50 54.02 22.20
C GLY A 11 -13.02 52.92 21.24
N LEU A 12 -14.16 52.21 21.36
CA LEU A 12 -15.45 52.34 22.08
C LEU A 12 -16.28 53.56 21.60
N ALA A 13 -17.59 53.46 21.32
CA ALA A 13 -18.55 52.34 21.45
C ALA A 13 -19.86 52.51 20.64
N PHE A 14 -20.58 51.39 20.38
CA PHE A 14 -22.04 51.18 20.22
C PHE A 14 -22.98 52.12 19.41
N GLY A 15 -23.94 51.53 18.68
CA GLY A 15 -25.15 52.21 18.20
C GLY A 15 -26.09 51.34 17.33
N VAL A 16 -27.29 51.02 17.82
CA VAL A 16 -28.39 50.30 17.11
C VAL A 16 -29.73 50.89 17.57
N PRO A 17 -30.59 51.36 16.63
CA PRO A 17 -31.89 50.71 16.40
C PRO A 17 -32.32 50.73 14.90
N LEU A 18 -33.52 50.32 14.45
CA LEU A 18 -34.44 49.19 14.73
C LEU A 18 -35.83 49.54 14.13
N LEU A 19 -36.33 48.70 13.22
CA LEU A 19 -37.76 48.46 12.85
C LEU A 19 -38.59 49.41 11.94
N MET A 20 -39.52 48.73 11.24
CA MET A 20 -40.83 49.13 10.68
C MET A 20 -40.99 49.85 9.31
N LEU A 21 -41.13 49.04 8.23
CA LEU A 21 -42.38 48.76 7.47
C LEU A 21 -43.32 49.90 6.98
N VAL A 22 -43.76 49.84 5.69
CA VAL A 22 -45.16 49.93 5.15
C VAL A 22 -45.29 50.54 3.71
N LEU A 23 -45.85 49.73 2.78
CA LEU A 23 -46.64 50.01 1.52
C LEU A 23 -46.15 50.79 0.27
N ALA A 24 -46.55 50.21 -0.88
CA ALA A 24 -46.97 50.80 -2.19
C ALA A 24 -45.96 51.56 -3.10
N GLY A 25 -46.12 51.58 -4.44
CA GLY A 25 -47.04 50.80 -5.31
C GLY A 25 -47.26 51.38 -6.73
N GLY A 26 -47.50 50.51 -7.74
CA GLY A 26 -47.80 50.85 -9.16
C GLY A 26 -46.57 51.10 -10.05
N CYS A 27 -46.61 51.02 -11.40
CA CYS A 27 -47.66 50.69 -12.39
C CYS A 27 -46.98 50.50 -13.78
N SER A 28 -47.57 50.12 -14.93
CA SER A 28 -48.95 49.69 -15.33
C SER A 28 -48.98 49.13 -16.78
N SER A 29 -49.93 48.23 -17.07
CA SER A 29 -50.59 48.01 -18.40
C SER A 29 -49.78 47.41 -19.58
N GLN A 30 -50.37 46.79 -20.62
CA GLN A 30 -51.77 46.81 -21.14
C GLN A 30 -52.35 45.43 -21.54
N GLU A 31 -53.70 45.32 -21.44
CA GLU A 31 -54.72 44.68 -22.34
C GLU A 31 -54.53 43.26 -22.94
N GLY A 32 -55.57 42.44 -23.17
CA GLY A 32 -57.03 42.58 -22.94
C GLY A 32 -57.82 41.27 -23.22
N PRO A 33 -59.12 41.14 -22.83
CA PRO A 33 -59.87 39.87 -22.72
C PRO A 33 -60.92 39.63 -23.85
N PRO A 34 -61.50 38.41 -23.99
CA PRO A 34 -62.75 37.98 -23.29
C PRO A 34 -62.76 36.47 -22.90
N ALA A 35 -63.76 35.81 -22.27
CA ALA A 35 -64.85 36.10 -21.33
C ALA A 35 -65.40 34.73 -20.79
N ALA A 36 -66.25 34.73 -19.75
CA ALA A 36 -66.87 33.52 -19.12
C ALA A 36 -68.39 33.42 -19.49
N PRO A 37 -69.34 32.75 -18.76
CA PRO A 37 -69.32 31.89 -17.55
C PRO A 37 -69.75 30.42 -17.88
N ASP A 38 -70.33 29.52 -17.07
CA ASP A 38 -70.85 29.39 -15.68
C ASP A 38 -70.87 27.87 -15.30
N GLY A 39 -71.36 27.31 -14.18
CA GLY A 39 -71.99 27.85 -12.96
C GLY A 39 -72.81 26.81 -12.15
N GLY A 40 -72.86 26.92 -10.82
CA GLY A 40 -73.91 26.33 -9.95
C GLY A 40 -73.73 24.90 -9.35
N PRO A 41 -73.72 24.73 -8.00
CA PRO A 41 -73.88 23.45 -7.26
C PRO A 41 -75.38 23.26 -6.82
N PRO A 42 -75.81 22.28 -5.97
CA PRO A 42 -75.05 21.30 -5.16
C PRO A 42 -75.59 19.84 -5.03
N GLY A 43 -74.71 18.94 -4.57
CA GLY A 43 -74.96 18.02 -3.43
C GLY A 43 -75.90 16.79 -3.56
N THR A 44 -75.34 15.59 -3.41
CA THR A 44 -75.63 14.62 -2.32
C THR A 44 -74.75 13.36 -2.49
N GLY A 45 -74.09 12.87 -1.43
CA GLY A 45 -73.34 11.61 -1.47
C GLY A 45 -72.02 11.57 -0.68
N THR A 46 -72.11 11.38 0.64
CA THR A 46 -71.03 10.91 1.53
C THR A 46 -71.45 9.54 2.10
N PRO A 47 -70.59 8.77 2.82
CA PRO A 47 -69.17 9.02 3.18
C PRO A 47 -68.18 7.87 2.87
N ASP A 48 -66.88 8.16 3.06
CA ASP A 48 -65.77 7.31 3.58
C ASP A 48 -65.43 5.94 2.93
N ALA A 49 -64.17 5.49 2.86
CA ALA A 49 -62.84 6.03 3.20
C ALA A 49 -61.80 5.42 2.21
N GLY A 50 -60.56 5.88 2.05
CA GLY A 50 -59.82 6.98 2.69
C GLY A 50 -58.32 6.70 2.54
N SER A 51 -57.57 7.58 1.87
CA SER A 51 -56.15 7.38 1.57
C SER A 51 -55.39 8.71 1.47
N ASP A 52 -54.55 9.01 2.46
CA ASP A 52 -53.71 10.21 2.47
C ASP A 52 -52.56 10.09 1.47
N GLY A 53 -52.83 10.51 0.23
CA GLY A 53 -51.83 10.63 -0.84
C GLY A 53 -50.89 11.82 -0.61
N GLY A 54 -49.85 11.63 0.21
CA GLY A 54 -48.73 12.58 0.27
C GLY A 54 -48.06 12.74 -1.10
N PRO A 55 -47.52 13.93 -1.44
CA PRO A 55 -46.94 14.17 -2.75
C PRO A 55 -45.69 13.30 -2.96
N GLY A 56 -45.75 12.42 -3.97
CA GLY A 56 -44.63 11.56 -4.35
C GLY A 56 -43.41 12.37 -4.84
N PRO A 57 -42.19 11.82 -4.71
CA PRO A 57 -40.97 12.52 -5.09
C PRO A 57 -40.97 12.86 -6.59
N THR A 58 -40.60 14.10 -6.92
CA THR A 58 -40.44 14.54 -8.31
C THR A 58 -39.40 13.72 -9.06
N PRO A 59 -39.61 13.36 -10.34
CA PRO A 59 -38.64 12.62 -11.12
C PRO A 59 -37.29 13.33 -11.20
N VAL A 60 -36.22 12.66 -10.77
CA VAL A 60 -34.85 13.15 -10.95
C VAL A 60 -34.50 13.05 -12.43
N THR A 61 -34.36 14.20 -13.08
CA THR A 61 -33.81 14.26 -14.44
C THR A 61 -32.40 13.69 -14.45
N CYS A 62 -32.05 12.98 -15.51
CA CYS A 62 -30.69 12.44 -15.66
C CYS A 62 -30.30 12.50 -17.12
N LEU A 63 -29.24 13.26 -17.42
CA LEU A 63 -28.76 13.47 -18.78
C LEU A 63 -27.65 12.44 -19.09
N PRO A 64 -27.63 11.80 -20.26
CA PRO A 64 -26.58 10.83 -20.61
C PRO A 64 -25.18 11.44 -20.44
N THR A 65 -24.30 10.73 -19.74
CA THR A 65 -22.98 11.26 -19.36
C THR A 65 -22.07 11.48 -20.56
N ASN A 66 -21.56 12.71 -20.69
CA ASN A 66 -20.53 13.07 -21.65
C ASN A 66 -19.12 12.85 -21.02
N SER A 67 -18.75 11.58 -20.84
CA SER A 67 -17.43 11.10 -20.42
C SER A 67 -16.83 10.15 -21.45
N ASN A 68 -15.52 10.22 -21.67
CA ASN A 68 -14.83 9.32 -22.59
C ASN A 68 -14.51 7.95 -21.97
N GLU A 69 -14.47 7.81 -20.64
CA GLU A 69 -14.27 6.52 -20.00
C GLU A 69 -15.58 5.72 -19.98
N ARG A 70 -16.01 5.26 -21.16
CA ARG A 70 -17.12 4.31 -21.34
C ARG A 70 -16.77 2.95 -20.72
N ILE A 71 -17.67 2.42 -19.90
CA ILE A 71 -17.55 1.12 -19.22
C ILE A 71 -18.84 0.29 -19.46
N PRO A 72 -19.24 0.02 -20.72
CA PRO A 72 -20.44 -0.78 -21.00
C PRO A 72 -20.31 -2.17 -20.35
N LEU A 73 -21.26 -2.53 -19.50
CA LEU A 73 -21.16 -3.75 -18.70
C LEU A 73 -21.29 -5.01 -19.58
N ARG A 74 -20.49 -6.04 -19.28
CA ARG A 74 -20.54 -7.32 -20.00
C ARG A 74 -21.89 -8.02 -19.78
N LEU A 75 -22.33 -8.10 -18.52
CA LEU A 75 -23.63 -8.64 -18.15
C LEU A 75 -24.56 -7.53 -17.64
N ALA A 76 -25.57 -7.22 -18.46
CA ALA A 76 -26.74 -6.46 -18.07
C ALA A 76 -27.99 -7.25 -18.50
N ALA A 77 -28.86 -7.56 -17.53
CA ALA A 77 -30.15 -8.25 -17.65
C ALA A 77 -30.36 -9.37 -18.71
N THR A 78 -29.35 -10.19 -19.05
CA THR A 78 -29.53 -11.50 -19.74
C THR A 78 -28.44 -12.51 -19.36
N ARG A 79 -28.82 -13.69 -18.87
CA ARG A 79 -28.04 -14.94 -18.91
C ARG A 79 -29.02 -16.11 -19.09
N GLU A 80 -28.73 -17.04 -20.01
CA GLU A 80 -29.49 -18.30 -20.11
C GLU A 80 -28.89 -19.35 -19.14
N PRO A 81 -29.74 -20.17 -18.48
CA PRO A 81 -29.26 -21.18 -17.53
C PRO A 81 -28.55 -22.33 -18.25
N VAL A 82 -27.42 -22.77 -17.68
CA VAL A 82 -26.66 -23.95 -18.14
C VAL A 82 -27.13 -25.18 -17.38
N PHE A 83 -27.27 -26.33 -18.04
CA PHE A 83 -27.72 -27.58 -17.41
C PHE A 83 -26.70 -28.72 -17.59
N GLU A 84 -26.60 -29.58 -16.58
CA GLU A 84 -25.85 -30.85 -16.60
C GLU A 84 -26.72 -32.00 -16.06
N THR A 85 -26.30 -33.25 -16.23
CA THR A 85 -26.97 -34.45 -15.73
C THR A 85 -26.08 -35.22 -14.76
N PHE A 86 -26.68 -35.97 -13.83
CA PHE A 86 -25.92 -36.79 -12.88
C PHE A 86 -25.01 -37.82 -13.57
N ASP A 87 -25.43 -38.41 -14.70
CA ASP A 87 -24.59 -39.34 -15.47
C ASP A 87 -23.31 -38.69 -16.02
N ASN A 88 -23.40 -37.46 -16.54
CA ASN A 88 -22.25 -36.69 -17.02
C ASN A 88 -21.33 -36.28 -15.86
N LEU A 89 -21.92 -35.81 -14.75
CA LEU A 89 -21.19 -35.49 -13.52
C LEU A 89 -20.40 -36.71 -13.02
N ARG A 90 -21.06 -37.88 -12.90
CA ARG A 90 -20.42 -39.16 -12.53
C ARG A 90 -19.26 -39.50 -13.47
N ALA A 91 -19.46 -39.40 -14.78
CA ALA A 91 -18.41 -39.71 -15.76
C ALA A 91 -17.18 -38.79 -15.63
N ARG A 92 -17.40 -37.50 -15.31
CA ARG A 92 -16.31 -36.53 -15.08
C ARG A 92 -15.57 -36.82 -13.77
N VAL A 93 -16.27 -37.14 -12.67
CA VAL A 93 -15.63 -37.56 -11.41
C VAL A 93 -14.85 -38.87 -11.56
N ASP A 94 -15.42 -39.87 -12.24
CA ASP A 94 -14.75 -41.14 -12.54
C ASP A 94 -13.46 -40.90 -13.35
N THR A 95 -13.49 -39.97 -14.32
CA THR A 95 -12.34 -39.64 -15.17
C THR A 95 -11.25 -38.85 -14.43
N GLN A 96 -11.61 -37.84 -13.63
CA GLN A 96 -10.64 -36.94 -12.98
C GLN A 96 -10.15 -37.46 -11.62
N CYS A 97 -11.01 -38.10 -10.84
CA CYS A 97 -10.73 -38.52 -9.46
C CYS A 97 -10.58 -40.04 -9.31
N GLY A 98 -10.98 -40.83 -10.32
CA GLY A 98 -11.04 -42.30 -10.25
C GLY A 98 -9.74 -42.94 -9.79
N THR A 99 -8.63 -42.64 -10.47
CA THR A 99 -7.30 -43.24 -10.30
C THR A 99 -6.69 -43.11 -8.89
N CYS A 100 -7.20 -42.18 -8.06
CA CYS A 100 -6.66 -41.90 -6.72
C CYS A 100 -7.66 -42.10 -5.56
N HIS A 101 -8.96 -42.06 -5.84
CA HIS A 101 -10.02 -42.02 -4.82
C HIS A 101 -11.17 -43.01 -5.03
N LYS A 102 -11.33 -43.62 -6.21
CA LYS A 102 -12.41 -44.61 -6.42
C LYS A 102 -12.00 -45.92 -5.77
N ALA A 103 -12.86 -46.49 -4.93
CA ALA A 103 -12.56 -47.72 -4.23
C ALA A 103 -12.16 -48.83 -5.23
N PRO A 104 -11.05 -49.57 -5.01
CA PRO A 104 -10.33 -49.71 -3.74
C PRO A 104 -9.11 -48.76 -3.53
N GLU A 105 -8.83 -47.79 -4.40
CA GLU A 105 -7.62 -46.94 -4.29
C GLU A 105 -7.63 -46.03 -3.06
N ILE A 106 -6.49 -45.93 -2.34
CA ILE A 106 -6.34 -45.15 -1.08
C ILE A 106 -5.18 -44.15 -1.17
N ARG A 107 -5.14 -43.30 -2.20
CA ARG A 107 -4.00 -42.38 -2.42
C ARG A 107 -4.26 -40.93 -2.00
N GLY A 108 -5.53 -40.50 -1.96
CA GLY A 108 -5.92 -39.09 -1.78
C GLY A 108 -6.64 -38.75 -0.48
N GLY A 109 -6.46 -39.51 0.60
CA GLY A 109 -6.99 -39.19 1.94
C GLY A 109 -8.49 -39.41 2.16
N PHE A 110 -9.26 -39.71 1.11
CA PHE A 110 -10.65 -40.18 1.18
C PHE A 110 -10.97 -41.09 -0.02
N GLN A 111 -12.06 -41.85 0.06
CA GLN A 111 -12.57 -42.70 -1.02
C GLN A 111 -14.00 -42.35 -1.43
N TYR A 112 -14.42 -42.82 -2.61
CA TYR A 112 -15.81 -42.80 -3.07
C TYR A 112 -16.16 -44.06 -3.87
N THR A 113 -17.46 -44.26 -4.15
CA THR A 113 -17.95 -45.20 -5.17
C THR A 113 -18.85 -44.46 -6.14
N SER A 114 -18.91 -44.87 -7.41
CA SER A 114 -19.72 -44.23 -8.45
C SER A 114 -21.24 -44.43 -8.31
N SER A 115 -21.71 -44.86 -7.13
CA SER A 115 -23.12 -44.85 -6.74
C SER A 115 -23.54 -43.43 -6.35
N HIS A 116 -24.84 -43.12 -6.40
CA HIS A 116 -25.37 -41.80 -6.00
C HIS A 116 -24.95 -41.41 -4.58
N ALA A 117 -25.23 -42.27 -3.59
CA ALA A 117 -24.84 -42.07 -2.20
C ALA A 117 -23.31 -41.98 -2.05
N GLY A 118 -22.55 -42.90 -2.68
CA GLY A 118 -21.10 -42.93 -2.60
C GLY A 118 -20.40 -41.70 -3.20
N LEU A 119 -21.02 -41.04 -4.19
CA LEU A 119 -20.59 -39.76 -4.72
C LEU A 119 -21.01 -38.60 -3.81
N ARG A 120 -22.28 -38.54 -3.41
CA ARG A 120 -22.83 -37.49 -2.51
C ARG A 120 -21.98 -37.34 -1.25
N ASP A 121 -21.65 -38.45 -0.60
CA ASP A 121 -20.97 -38.44 0.70
C ASP A 121 -19.50 -37.96 0.57
N ALA A 122 -18.91 -37.98 -0.63
CA ALA A 122 -17.57 -37.46 -0.94
C ALA A 122 -17.58 -36.09 -1.65
N ALA A 123 -18.68 -35.71 -2.29
CA ALA A 123 -18.78 -34.57 -3.22
C ALA A 123 -18.37 -33.24 -2.59
N THR A 124 -18.71 -32.98 -1.32
CA THR A 124 -18.34 -31.72 -0.63
C THR A 124 -16.83 -31.54 -0.50
N SER A 125 -16.09 -32.64 -0.30
CA SER A 125 -14.62 -32.60 -0.24
C SER A 125 -13.99 -32.49 -1.63
N MET A 126 -14.55 -33.20 -2.61
CA MET A 126 -14.13 -33.09 -4.02
C MET A 126 -14.31 -31.66 -4.54
N ALA A 127 -15.51 -31.08 -4.37
CA ALA A 127 -15.88 -29.77 -4.89
C ALA A 127 -14.91 -28.69 -4.40
N ARG A 128 -14.71 -28.62 -3.07
CA ARG A 128 -13.81 -27.66 -2.42
C ARG A 128 -12.36 -27.79 -2.90
N MET A 129 -11.83 -29.01 -3.04
CA MET A 129 -10.44 -29.19 -3.49
C MET A 129 -10.29 -28.88 -4.99
N ALA A 130 -11.32 -29.15 -5.79
CA ALA A 130 -11.32 -28.94 -7.23
C ALA A 130 -11.47 -27.46 -7.61
N THR A 131 -12.38 -26.69 -6.97
CA THR A 131 -12.46 -25.22 -7.19
C THR A 131 -11.27 -24.45 -6.62
N GLN A 132 -10.62 -24.99 -5.57
CA GLN A 132 -9.35 -24.44 -5.05
C GLN A 132 -8.10 -24.83 -5.88
N GLY A 133 -8.24 -25.68 -6.91
CA GLY A 133 -7.11 -26.15 -7.72
C GLY A 133 -6.07 -26.98 -6.95
N ALA A 134 -6.42 -27.48 -5.75
CA ALA A 134 -5.48 -27.95 -4.73
C ALA A 134 -5.20 -29.47 -4.80
N MET A 135 -5.45 -30.10 -5.94
CA MET A 135 -5.33 -31.54 -6.18
C MET A 135 -3.89 -31.92 -6.60
N PRO A 136 -3.16 -32.78 -5.86
CA PRO A 136 -1.86 -33.30 -6.30
C PRO A 136 -2.00 -34.48 -7.29
N PRO A 137 -1.05 -34.69 -8.22
CA PRO A 137 0.11 -33.85 -8.53
C PRO A 137 -0.30 -32.55 -9.25
N LEU A 138 0.60 -31.56 -9.27
CA LEU A 138 0.35 -30.23 -9.87
C LEU A 138 -0.24 -30.35 -11.28
N PRO A 139 -1.49 -29.89 -11.51
CA PRO A 139 -2.16 -30.04 -12.79
C PRO A 139 -1.58 -29.11 -13.86
N THR A 140 -1.66 -29.51 -15.13
CA THR A 140 -1.51 -28.58 -16.25
C THR A 140 -2.65 -27.55 -16.23
N SER A 141 -2.46 -26.41 -16.92
CA SER A 141 -3.48 -25.34 -16.96
C SER A 141 -4.86 -25.81 -17.41
N ASP A 142 -4.94 -26.82 -18.29
CA ASP A 142 -6.21 -27.38 -18.74
C ASP A 142 -6.79 -28.42 -17.78
N GLN A 143 -5.95 -29.21 -17.09
CA GLN A 143 -6.40 -30.05 -15.98
C GLN A 143 -6.96 -29.19 -14.83
N LEU A 144 -6.34 -28.03 -14.55
CA LEU A 144 -6.82 -27.07 -13.56
C LEU A 144 -8.19 -26.49 -13.95
N LYS A 145 -8.38 -26.04 -15.20
CA LYS A 145 -9.70 -25.60 -15.72
C LYS A 145 -10.75 -26.71 -15.58
N GLN A 146 -10.40 -27.94 -15.95
CA GLN A 146 -11.31 -29.09 -15.89
C GLN A 146 -11.69 -29.48 -14.46
N ALA A 147 -10.78 -29.32 -13.49
CA ALA A 147 -11.04 -29.52 -12.07
C ALA A 147 -11.95 -28.43 -11.50
N VAL A 148 -11.66 -27.15 -11.74
CA VAL A 148 -12.52 -26.04 -11.27
C VAL A 148 -13.95 -26.19 -11.80
N ALA A 149 -14.10 -26.48 -13.10
CA ALA A 149 -15.40 -26.73 -13.73
C ALA A 149 -16.11 -27.99 -13.18
N LEU A 150 -15.38 -28.99 -12.66
CA LEU A 150 -15.98 -30.15 -11.98
C LEU A 150 -16.43 -29.78 -10.56
N GLY A 151 -15.65 -28.97 -9.86
CA GLY A 151 -16.01 -28.49 -8.53
C GLY A 151 -17.27 -27.62 -8.53
N GLN A 152 -17.42 -26.72 -9.51
CA GLN A 152 -18.64 -25.92 -9.72
C GLN A 152 -19.89 -26.81 -9.94
N ALA A 153 -19.76 -27.87 -10.75
CA ALA A 153 -20.84 -28.81 -11.01
C ALA A 153 -21.22 -29.65 -9.77
N LEU A 154 -20.23 -30.11 -8.99
CA LEU A 154 -20.46 -30.81 -7.71
C LEU A 154 -21.15 -29.90 -6.68
N SER A 155 -20.71 -28.64 -6.56
CA SER A 155 -21.35 -27.64 -5.69
C SER A 155 -22.79 -27.36 -6.11
N SER A 156 -23.06 -27.21 -7.40
CA SER A 156 -24.42 -27.04 -7.96
C SER A 156 -25.33 -28.22 -7.64
N TRP A 157 -24.83 -29.45 -7.85
CA TRP A 157 -25.57 -30.68 -7.62
C TRP A 157 -25.91 -30.86 -6.13
N LEU A 158 -24.96 -30.56 -5.23
CA LEU A 158 -25.20 -30.56 -3.78
C LEU A 158 -26.23 -29.50 -3.36
N ALA A 159 -26.11 -28.27 -3.86
CA ALA A 159 -27.02 -27.17 -3.53
C ALA A 159 -28.47 -27.44 -3.96
N GLN A 160 -28.67 -28.19 -5.04
CA GLN A 160 -30.01 -28.61 -5.53
C GLN A 160 -30.52 -29.91 -4.89
N GLY A 161 -29.89 -30.42 -3.82
CA GLY A 161 -30.34 -31.60 -3.10
C GLY A 161 -29.96 -32.94 -3.74
N THR A 162 -28.92 -32.96 -4.57
CA THR A 162 -28.40 -34.13 -5.31
C THR A 162 -29.44 -34.83 -6.22
N PRO A 163 -30.05 -34.13 -7.18
CA PRO A 163 -31.01 -34.72 -8.13
C PRO A 163 -30.35 -35.79 -9.01
N GLU A 164 -31.11 -36.84 -9.34
CA GLU A 164 -30.65 -37.92 -10.24
C GLU A 164 -30.77 -37.57 -11.73
N GLY A 165 -31.56 -36.54 -12.07
CA GLY A 165 -31.81 -36.08 -13.43
C GLY A 165 -30.87 -34.96 -13.90
N SER A 166 -31.44 -34.03 -14.67
CA SER A 166 -30.79 -32.76 -15.03
C SER A 166 -30.89 -31.72 -13.91
N PHE A 167 -29.83 -30.94 -13.72
CA PHE A 167 -29.75 -29.85 -12.76
C PHE A 167 -29.07 -28.63 -13.39
N GLU A 168 -29.32 -27.44 -12.84
CA GLU A 168 -28.70 -26.19 -13.31
C GLU A 168 -27.24 -26.14 -12.83
N VAL A 169 -26.28 -25.94 -13.73
CA VAL A 169 -24.88 -25.64 -13.35
C VAL A 169 -24.78 -24.14 -13.09
N ARG A 170 -24.91 -23.81 -11.82
CA ARG A 170 -24.67 -22.49 -11.25
C ARG A 170 -23.16 -22.36 -11.01
N GLU A 171 -22.54 -21.29 -11.54
CA GLU A 171 -21.15 -20.98 -11.21
C GLU A 171 -21.04 -20.50 -9.74
N GLU A 172 -19.86 -20.60 -9.12
CA GLU A 172 -19.69 -20.24 -7.70
C GLU A 172 -20.04 -18.76 -7.47
N GLY A 173 -21.21 -18.53 -6.85
CA GLY A 173 -21.67 -17.18 -6.47
C GLY A 173 -23.10 -16.81 -6.87
N SER A 174 -23.90 -17.70 -7.48
CA SER A 174 -25.34 -17.44 -7.63
C SER A 174 -26.08 -17.63 -6.28
N SER A 175 -26.07 -16.62 -5.42
CA SER A 175 -27.02 -16.57 -4.31
C SER A 175 -28.41 -16.18 -4.83
N ASP A 176 -29.46 -16.80 -4.31
CA ASP A 176 -30.83 -16.34 -4.58
C ASP A 176 -30.99 -14.88 -4.12
N GLY A 177 -31.53 -14.02 -4.98
CA GLY A 177 -31.66 -12.57 -4.72
C GLY A 177 -30.55 -11.67 -5.28
N GLY A 178 -29.63 -12.20 -6.11
CA GLY A 178 -28.66 -11.36 -6.84
C GLY A 178 -29.32 -10.33 -7.76
N VAL A 179 -28.74 -9.12 -7.85
CA VAL A 179 -29.33 -7.98 -8.57
C VAL A 179 -28.60 -7.75 -9.90
N ALA A 180 -29.29 -8.01 -11.01
CA ALA A 180 -28.80 -7.65 -12.34
C ALA A 180 -28.88 -6.13 -12.57
N VAL A 181 -27.89 -5.56 -13.26
CA VAL A 181 -27.94 -4.17 -13.71
C VAL A 181 -28.91 -4.04 -14.88
N ALA A 182 -29.76 -3.00 -14.86
CA ALA A 182 -30.70 -2.69 -15.93
C ALA A 182 -29.96 -2.38 -17.25
N ARG A 183 -30.57 -2.73 -18.38
CA ARG A 183 -29.89 -2.69 -19.69
C ARG A 183 -29.51 -1.26 -20.13
N ASP A 184 -30.39 -0.30 -19.92
CA ASP A 184 -30.16 1.13 -20.19
C ASP A 184 -28.97 1.67 -19.38
N VAL A 185 -28.93 1.35 -18.08
CA VAL A 185 -27.81 1.66 -17.19
C VAL A 185 -26.53 1.01 -17.71
N GLY A 186 -26.57 -0.30 -17.94
CA GLY A 186 -25.40 -1.12 -18.29
C GLY A 186 -24.74 -0.73 -19.62
N GLU A 187 -25.51 -0.43 -20.66
CA GLU A 187 -24.97 0.00 -21.97
C GLU A 187 -24.42 1.44 -21.93
N ALA A 188 -24.98 2.32 -21.10
CA ALA A 188 -24.58 3.72 -21.00
C ALA A 188 -23.48 4.01 -19.96
N MET A 189 -23.10 3.05 -19.11
CA MET A 189 -22.11 3.23 -18.02
C MET A 189 -20.81 3.95 -18.42
N THR A 190 -20.33 4.80 -17.52
CA THR A 190 -19.04 5.52 -17.57
C THR A 190 -18.35 5.53 -16.19
N ASP A 191 -17.15 6.12 -16.08
CA ASP A 191 -16.49 6.38 -14.79
C ASP A 191 -17.25 7.36 -13.86
N LEU A 192 -18.16 8.17 -14.41
CA LEU A 192 -19.11 9.02 -13.69
C LEU A 192 -20.53 8.42 -13.61
N GLY A 193 -20.71 7.15 -14.01
CA GLY A 193 -22.01 6.50 -14.10
C GLY A 193 -22.73 6.73 -15.44
N HIS A 194 -23.90 6.10 -15.60
CA HIS A 194 -24.63 6.06 -16.89
C HIS A 194 -25.28 7.40 -17.29
N CYS A 195 -25.54 8.28 -16.31
CA CYS A 195 -26.08 9.62 -16.52
C CYS A 195 -25.65 10.57 -15.40
N ILE A 196 -25.64 11.88 -15.68
CA ILE A 196 -25.46 12.94 -14.69
C ILE A 196 -26.81 13.28 -14.04
N PRO A 197 -26.98 13.10 -12.71
CA PRO A 197 -28.23 13.40 -12.02
C PRO A 197 -28.47 14.90 -11.85
N GLY A 198 -29.72 15.33 -12.08
CA GLY A 198 -30.19 16.70 -11.86
C GLY A 198 -30.65 16.99 -10.42
N ALA A 199 -30.43 16.08 -9.47
CA ALA A 199 -30.78 16.25 -8.07
C ALA A 199 -29.82 17.23 -7.37
N ALA A 200 -30.25 18.47 -7.16
CA ALA A 200 -29.49 19.51 -6.45
C ALA A 200 -30.38 20.17 -5.37
N PRO A 201 -30.07 20.04 -4.07
CA PRO A 201 -29.06 19.15 -3.49
C PRO A 201 -29.40 17.67 -3.73
N LEU A 202 -28.46 16.76 -3.43
CA LEU A 202 -28.74 15.32 -3.44
C LEU A 202 -29.78 14.96 -2.36
N GLY A 203 -30.41 13.79 -2.55
CA GLY A 203 -31.20 13.15 -1.51
C GLY A 203 -30.33 12.59 -0.37
N ARG A 204 -30.94 11.81 0.53
CA ARG A 204 -30.31 11.41 1.80
C ARG A 204 -30.79 10.03 2.23
N ASP A 205 -29.93 9.29 2.92
CA ASP A 205 -30.30 8.00 3.52
C ASP A 205 -29.92 7.96 5.01
N PRO A 206 -30.69 8.65 5.88
CA PRO A 206 -30.35 8.80 7.29
C PRO A 206 -30.43 7.48 8.07
N GLU A 207 -31.19 6.49 7.58
CA GLU A 207 -31.27 5.16 8.17
C GLU A 207 -29.99 4.37 7.90
N LYS A 208 -29.51 4.37 6.63
CA LYS A 208 -28.19 3.80 6.30
C LYS A 208 -27.05 4.53 6.99
N ASP A 209 -27.11 5.86 7.13
CA ASP A 209 -26.12 6.62 7.90
C ASP A 209 -26.07 6.19 9.37
N ALA A 210 -27.22 6.13 10.05
CA ALA A 210 -27.31 5.74 11.45
C ALA A 210 -26.85 4.29 11.69
N TRP A 211 -27.13 3.39 10.75
CA TRP A 211 -26.62 2.01 10.75
C TRP A 211 -25.10 1.97 10.54
N PHE A 212 -24.59 2.64 9.51
CA PHE A 212 -23.15 2.70 9.22
C PHE A 212 -22.34 3.32 10.35
N ALA A 213 -22.90 4.28 11.10
CA ALA A 213 -22.24 4.90 12.25
C ALA A 213 -22.00 3.91 13.42
N GLN A 214 -22.80 2.84 13.51
CA GLN A 214 -22.71 1.82 14.57
C GLN A 214 -21.80 0.64 14.18
N LEU A 215 -21.44 0.48 12.90
CA LEU A 215 -20.63 -0.64 12.45
C LEU A 215 -19.19 -0.58 12.97
N THR A 216 -18.71 -1.73 13.45
CA THR A 216 -17.30 -2.04 13.78
C THR A 216 -16.63 -2.97 12.76
N THR A 217 -17.43 -3.62 11.91
CA THR A 217 -17.00 -4.44 10.76
C THR A 217 -17.91 -4.16 9.58
N LEU A 218 -17.46 -4.45 8.35
CA LEU A 218 -18.30 -4.35 7.16
C LEU A 218 -19.30 -5.53 7.09
N PRO A 219 -20.47 -5.35 6.43
CA PRO A 219 -21.44 -6.41 6.17
C PRO A 219 -20.89 -7.46 5.18
N ARG A 220 -21.62 -8.58 5.00
CA ARG A 220 -21.17 -9.65 4.10
C ARG A 220 -21.38 -9.29 2.64
N LEU A 221 -22.51 -8.67 2.30
CA LEU A 221 -22.89 -8.39 0.92
C LEU A 221 -22.78 -6.89 0.62
N LEU A 222 -22.31 -6.55 -0.58
CA LEU A 222 -22.31 -5.16 -1.04
C LEU A 222 -23.74 -4.59 -1.13
N SER A 223 -24.75 -5.42 -1.42
CA SER A 223 -26.16 -5.02 -1.42
C SER A 223 -26.70 -4.62 -0.04
N GLU A 224 -26.03 -5.01 1.05
CA GLU A 224 -26.37 -4.58 2.41
C GLU A 224 -25.88 -3.15 2.71
N THR A 225 -24.99 -2.56 1.89
CA THR A 225 -24.37 -1.25 2.18
C THR A 225 -25.29 -0.07 1.87
N ASP A 226 -25.04 0.73 0.83
CA ASP A 226 -25.87 1.87 0.46
C ASP A 226 -27.02 1.46 -0.47
N THR A 227 -28.15 2.14 -0.33
CA THR A 227 -29.38 1.78 -1.05
C THR A 227 -29.17 1.92 -2.57
N GLY A 228 -29.38 0.82 -3.29
CA GLY A 228 -29.17 0.74 -4.75
C GLY A 228 -27.72 0.57 -5.21
N ILE A 229 -26.71 0.48 -4.32
CA ILE A 229 -25.28 0.49 -4.69
C ILE A 229 -24.87 -0.55 -5.74
N VAL A 230 -25.49 -1.74 -5.74
CA VAL A 230 -25.20 -2.82 -6.70
C VAL A 230 -25.77 -2.61 -8.11
N THR A 231 -26.72 -1.67 -8.26
CA THR A 231 -27.40 -1.39 -9.55
C THR A 231 -26.60 -0.45 -10.46
N PHE A 232 -25.76 0.41 -9.89
CA PHE A 232 -25.12 1.56 -10.56
C PHE A 232 -26.09 2.54 -11.26
N ASP A 233 -27.39 2.53 -10.92
CA ASP A 233 -28.32 3.56 -11.37
C ASP A 233 -28.02 4.90 -10.66
N ALA A 234 -27.42 5.84 -11.38
CA ALA A 234 -27.03 7.14 -10.86
C ALA A 234 -28.23 7.99 -10.37
N ARG A 235 -29.46 7.73 -10.86
CA ARG A 235 -30.70 8.40 -10.41
C ARG A 235 -31.03 7.96 -8.99
N THR A 236 -31.10 6.65 -8.78
CA THR A 236 -31.37 6.03 -7.48
C THR A 236 -30.27 6.38 -6.48
N LEU A 237 -29.00 6.29 -6.89
CA LEU A 237 -27.87 6.66 -6.03
C LEU A 237 -27.93 8.13 -5.59
N ALA A 238 -28.27 9.06 -6.49
CA ALA A 238 -28.43 10.47 -6.14
C ALA A 238 -29.63 10.76 -5.22
N GLN A 239 -30.72 10.00 -5.34
CA GLN A 239 -31.85 10.03 -4.39
C GLN A 239 -31.45 9.55 -2.99
N HIS A 240 -30.44 8.67 -2.89
CA HIS A 240 -29.84 8.19 -1.65
C HIS A 240 -28.46 8.80 -1.37
N GLY A 241 -28.21 10.06 -1.75
CA GLY A 241 -27.04 10.84 -1.34
C GLY A 241 -25.68 10.43 -1.92
N THR A 242 -25.67 9.52 -2.90
CA THR A 242 -24.46 8.88 -3.44
C THR A 242 -24.17 9.38 -4.87
N VAL A 243 -22.95 9.82 -5.15
CA VAL A 243 -22.55 10.43 -6.43
C VAL A 243 -21.18 9.95 -6.92
N ALA A 244 -21.00 9.85 -8.24
CA ALA A 244 -19.76 9.36 -8.87
C ALA A 244 -18.71 10.46 -9.12
N PHE A 245 -17.42 10.09 -9.22
CA PHE A 245 -16.30 11.03 -9.45
C PHE A 245 -15.06 10.42 -10.15
N ALA A 246 -14.30 11.27 -10.83
CA ALA A 246 -13.09 10.91 -11.56
C ALA A 246 -11.85 11.72 -11.09
N PRO A 247 -10.72 11.10 -10.71
CA PRO A 247 -9.52 11.82 -10.32
C PRO A 247 -8.69 12.31 -11.53
N THR A 248 -8.08 13.48 -11.43
CA THR A 248 -7.15 14.06 -12.41
C THR A 248 -5.94 13.16 -12.67
N TYR A 249 -5.40 12.56 -11.62
CA TYR A 249 -4.20 11.72 -11.65
C TYR A 249 -4.57 10.29 -11.21
N PRO A 250 -5.14 9.45 -12.09
CA PRO A 250 -5.65 8.14 -11.71
C PRO A 250 -4.54 7.12 -11.41
N LEU A 251 -4.71 6.40 -10.30
CA LEU A 251 -3.92 5.21 -9.94
C LEU A 251 -4.08 4.11 -11.01
N PHE A 252 -2.95 3.67 -11.56
CA PHE A 252 -2.82 2.48 -12.40
C PHE A 252 -3.19 1.23 -11.61
N SER A 253 -3.86 0.28 -12.26
CA SER A 253 -4.18 -1.03 -11.66
C SER A 253 -4.46 -2.00 -12.82
N ASP A 254 -3.40 -2.49 -13.48
CA ASP A 254 -3.49 -3.41 -14.62
C ASP A 254 -4.57 -2.99 -15.66
N HIS A 255 -4.51 -1.73 -16.10
CA HIS A 255 -5.44 -1.11 -17.07
C HIS A 255 -6.94 -1.19 -16.71
N ALA A 256 -7.31 -1.60 -15.48
CA ALA A 256 -8.69 -1.73 -15.06
C ALA A 256 -9.41 -0.38 -15.08
N LYS A 257 -10.61 -0.36 -15.67
CA LYS A 257 -11.54 0.79 -15.66
C LYS A 257 -12.19 0.93 -14.29
N LYS A 258 -12.55 2.14 -13.89
CA LYS A 258 -12.85 2.44 -12.46
C LYS A 258 -14.00 3.42 -12.28
N LEU A 259 -15.12 2.94 -11.78
CA LEU A 259 -16.19 3.75 -11.19
C LEU A 259 -15.82 4.06 -9.74
N ARG A 260 -15.88 5.33 -9.33
CA ARG A 260 -15.73 5.73 -7.92
C ARG A 260 -16.97 6.49 -7.50
N GLN A 261 -17.46 6.24 -6.30
CA GLN A 261 -18.61 6.94 -5.73
C GLN A 261 -18.29 7.41 -4.32
N VAL A 262 -18.91 8.52 -3.92
CA VAL A 262 -18.89 9.07 -2.57
C VAL A 262 -20.31 9.26 -2.06
N HIS A 263 -20.55 8.89 -0.81
CA HIS A 263 -21.74 9.25 -0.04
C HIS A 263 -21.28 10.05 1.18
N VAL A 264 -21.85 11.23 1.40
CA VAL A 264 -21.60 12.08 2.57
C VAL A 264 -22.83 12.06 3.48
N PRO A 265 -22.71 11.81 4.80
CA PRO A 265 -23.86 11.61 5.67
C PRO A 265 -24.84 12.79 5.71
N ALA A 266 -26.12 12.48 5.91
CA ALA A 266 -27.21 13.43 5.97
C ALA A 266 -26.91 14.64 6.90
N GLY A 267 -26.93 15.84 6.32
CA GLY A 267 -26.65 17.09 7.04
C GLY A 267 -25.17 17.46 7.18
N SER A 268 -24.26 16.65 6.63
CA SER A 268 -22.83 16.94 6.53
C SER A 268 -22.40 17.28 5.09
N SER A 269 -21.24 17.92 4.94
CA SER A 269 -20.56 18.17 3.67
C SER A 269 -19.06 17.98 3.84
N ILE A 270 -18.34 17.64 2.77
CA ILE A 270 -16.88 17.70 2.75
C ILE A 270 -16.47 19.17 2.60
N ARG A 271 -15.70 19.69 3.55
CA ARG A 271 -15.34 21.11 3.59
C ARG A 271 -13.92 21.32 3.08
N TYR A 272 -13.72 22.27 2.17
CA TYR A 272 -12.39 22.73 1.78
C TYR A 272 -11.82 23.69 2.82
N GLU A 273 -10.53 23.56 3.11
CA GLU A 273 -9.78 24.46 3.98
C GLU A 273 -8.69 25.18 3.17
N PRO A 274 -8.96 26.41 2.65
CA PRO A 274 -8.02 27.13 1.79
C PRO A 274 -6.65 27.38 2.41
N SER A 275 -6.57 27.50 3.75
CA SER A 275 -5.29 27.74 4.45
C SER A 275 -4.35 26.53 4.46
N THR A 276 -4.88 25.32 4.26
CA THR A 276 -4.10 24.06 4.22
C THR A 276 -4.19 23.33 2.88
N GLN A 277 -5.05 23.80 1.97
CA GLN A 277 -5.39 23.19 0.68
C GLN A 277 -5.90 21.74 0.78
N ARG A 278 -6.62 21.41 1.87
CA ARG A 278 -7.12 20.06 2.19
C ARG A 278 -8.65 19.97 2.18
N PHE A 279 -9.15 18.75 2.07
CA PHE A 279 -10.54 18.40 2.39
C PHE A 279 -10.65 17.87 3.81
N ASP A 280 -11.53 18.49 4.57
CA ASP A 280 -12.06 18.06 5.87
C ASP A 280 -13.25 17.13 5.57
N ILE A 281 -13.02 15.82 5.67
CA ILE A 281 -14.00 14.77 5.33
C ILE A 281 -14.67 14.31 6.62
N PRO A 282 -16.01 14.46 6.76
CA PRO A 282 -16.70 14.08 7.98
C PRO A 282 -16.67 12.55 8.18
N PRO A 283 -16.58 12.07 9.44
CA PRO A 283 -16.73 10.65 9.74
C PRO A 283 -18.03 10.08 9.17
N ASN A 284 -18.03 8.77 8.92
CA ASN A 284 -19.11 8.02 8.28
C ASN A 284 -19.34 8.34 6.78
N THR A 285 -18.53 9.22 6.16
CA THR A 285 -18.42 9.33 4.69
C THR A 285 -17.95 8.00 4.11
N ARG A 286 -18.61 7.57 3.01
CA ARG A 286 -18.40 6.27 2.38
C ARG A 286 -17.84 6.45 0.97
N PHE A 287 -16.74 5.77 0.67
CA PHE A 287 -16.10 5.78 -0.64
C PHE A 287 -16.14 4.38 -1.24
N TYR A 288 -16.76 4.24 -2.40
CA TYR A 288 -16.78 3.02 -3.20
C TYR A 288 -15.87 3.15 -4.41
N LYS A 289 -15.21 2.05 -4.78
CA LYS A 289 -14.35 1.96 -5.96
C LYS A 289 -14.52 0.60 -6.61
N THR A 290 -15.33 0.54 -7.68
CA THR A 290 -15.52 -0.67 -8.49
C THR A 290 -14.48 -0.72 -9.60
N PHE A 291 -13.81 -1.87 -9.72
CA PHE A 291 -12.81 -2.15 -10.75
C PHE A 291 -13.41 -3.09 -11.80
N PHE A 292 -13.19 -2.76 -13.07
CA PHE A 292 -13.71 -3.50 -14.21
C PHE A 292 -12.59 -3.91 -15.16
N LYS A 293 -12.70 -5.09 -15.76
CA LYS A 293 -11.78 -5.60 -16.78
C LYS A 293 -12.52 -5.87 -18.10
N PRO A 294 -11.93 -5.56 -19.26
CA PRO A 294 -12.56 -5.84 -20.54
C PRO A 294 -12.63 -7.35 -20.80
N VAL A 295 -13.74 -7.77 -21.40
CA VAL A 295 -14.01 -9.13 -21.87
C VAL A 295 -14.62 -9.03 -23.26
N LYS A 296 -14.06 -9.77 -24.21
CA LYS A 296 -14.61 -9.92 -25.57
C LYS A 296 -15.61 -11.07 -25.58
N ASP A 297 -16.84 -10.80 -25.98
CA ASP A 297 -17.90 -11.81 -26.05
C ASP A 297 -17.77 -12.74 -27.27
N ALA A 298 -18.64 -13.74 -27.35
CA ALA A 298 -18.69 -14.69 -28.46
C ALA A 298 -18.97 -14.05 -29.84
N GLN A 299 -19.48 -12.81 -29.89
CA GLN A 299 -19.71 -12.04 -31.12
C GLN A 299 -18.59 -11.03 -31.41
N GLY A 300 -17.56 -10.98 -30.56
CA GLY A 300 -16.40 -10.09 -30.71
C GLY A 300 -16.60 -8.68 -30.16
N ARG A 301 -17.71 -8.39 -29.47
CA ARG A 301 -17.95 -7.09 -28.81
C ARG A 301 -17.21 -7.07 -27.47
N VAL A 302 -16.68 -5.90 -27.07
CA VAL A 302 -16.01 -5.75 -25.78
C VAL A 302 -16.97 -5.15 -24.76
N GLY A 303 -17.34 -5.95 -23.75
CA GLY A 303 -17.99 -5.49 -22.53
C GLY A 303 -16.99 -5.44 -21.36
N TYR A 304 -17.42 -4.89 -20.23
CA TYR A 304 -16.62 -4.79 -19.02
C TYR A 304 -17.20 -5.63 -17.89
N ARG A 305 -16.44 -6.62 -17.42
CA ARG A 305 -16.78 -7.43 -16.24
C ARG A 305 -16.44 -6.68 -14.95
N LYS A 306 -17.39 -6.60 -14.02
CA LYS A 306 -17.17 -6.25 -12.60
C LYS A 306 -16.30 -7.32 -11.93
N ILE A 307 -15.21 -6.91 -11.29
CA ILE A 307 -14.28 -7.83 -10.60
C ILE A 307 -14.35 -7.63 -9.09
N GLU A 308 -14.13 -6.42 -8.62
CA GLU A 308 -14.12 -6.07 -7.20
C GLU A 308 -14.72 -4.68 -6.96
N THR A 309 -15.31 -4.47 -5.79
CA THR A 309 -15.67 -3.16 -5.26
C THR A 309 -15.04 -2.97 -3.90
N ARG A 310 -14.13 -2.00 -3.77
CA ARG A 310 -13.54 -1.63 -2.47
C ARG A 310 -14.40 -0.57 -1.79
N LEU A 311 -14.63 -0.73 -0.50
CA LEU A 311 -15.32 0.24 0.37
C LEU A 311 -14.36 0.78 1.42
N ILE A 312 -14.42 2.08 1.68
CA ILE A 312 -13.85 2.76 2.85
C ILE A 312 -14.95 3.57 3.54
N VAL A 313 -15.11 3.38 4.84
CA VAL A 313 -15.98 4.19 5.71
C VAL A 313 -15.09 4.96 6.68
N VAL A 314 -15.06 6.28 6.53
CA VAL A 314 -14.15 7.15 7.30
C VAL A 314 -14.53 7.14 8.78
N ARG A 315 -13.53 7.06 9.66
CA ARG A 315 -13.68 7.23 11.13
C ARG A 315 -12.74 8.32 11.64
N GLN A 316 -12.92 8.70 12.90
CA GLN A 316 -12.02 9.61 13.62
C GLN A 316 -11.64 8.95 14.96
N PRO A 317 -10.36 8.65 15.21
CA PRO A 317 -9.20 8.85 14.33
C PRO A 317 -9.26 7.98 13.04
N TRP A 318 -8.58 8.42 11.98
CA TRP A 318 -8.71 7.80 10.65
C TRP A 318 -8.19 6.37 10.59
N GLN A 319 -7.30 5.97 11.50
CA GLN A 319 -6.75 4.62 11.63
C GLN A 319 -7.84 3.57 11.89
N ASP A 320 -8.96 3.99 12.50
CA ASP A 320 -10.10 3.12 12.82
C ASP A 320 -11.09 2.98 11.65
N SER A 321 -10.81 3.59 10.49
CA SER A 321 -11.67 3.54 9.30
C SER A 321 -11.95 2.11 8.87
N LEU A 322 -13.21 1.78 8.59
CA LEU A 322 -13.56 0.45 8.10
C LEU A 322 -13.21 0.38 6.62
N PHE A 323 -12.56 -0.70 6.20
CA PHE A 323 -12.27 -0.94 4.79
C PHE A 323 -12.20 -2.44 4.48
N GLY A 324 -12.54 -2.76 3.23
CA GLY A 324 -12.53 -4.11 2.70
C GLY A 324 -12.88 -4.13 1.21
N THR A 325 -12.78 -5.32 0.63
CA THR A 325 -13.01 -5.57 -0.80
C THR A 325 -14.16 -6.56 -0.95
N TYR A 326 -15.20 -6.20 -1.70
CA TYR A 326 -16.24 -7.13 -2.14
C TYR A 326 -15.88 -7.69 -3.52
N LEU A 327 -16.11 -8.98 -3.74
CA LEU A 327 -15.74 -9.72 -4.96
C LEU A 327 -16.99 -10.11 -5.73
N TRP A 328 -17.05 -9.75 -7.01
CA TRP A 328 -18.21 -10.03 -7.86
C TRP A 328 -18.20 -11.48 -8.39
N ASN A 329 -19.35 -12.14 -8.37
CA ASN A 329 -19.58 -13.46 -8.97
C ASN A 329 -19.44 -13.44 -10.52
N GLU A 330 -19.50 -14.61 -11.19
CA GLU A 330 -19.36 -14.68 -12.65
C GLU A 330 -20.62 -14.20 -13.40
N GLU A 331 -21.78 -14.20 -12.75
CA GLU A 331 -23.04 -13.56 -13.18
C GLU A 331 -23.01 -12.02 -13.04
N GLU A 332 -22.07 -11.46 -12.28
CA GLU A 332 -21.98 -10.04 -11.94
C GLU A 332 -23.23 -9.47 -11.24
N THR A 333 -23.96 -10.30 -10.49
CA THR A 333 -25.19 -9.94 -9.75
C THR A 333 -25.01 -9.85 -8.23
N VAL A 334 -23.95 -10.42 -7.68
CA VAL A 334 -23.66 -10.49 -6.25
C VAL A 334 -22.21 -10.09 -6.01
N ALA A 335 -21.95 -9.36 -4.91
CA ALA A 335 -20.59 -9.09 -4.45
C ALA A 335 -20.44 -9.35 -2.96
N GLU A 336 -19.59 -10.31 -2.60
CA GLU A 336 -19.36 -10.73 -1.21
C GLU A 336 -18.03 -10.21 -0.65
N LEU A 337 -18.02 -9.85 0.63
CA LEU A 337 -16.82 -9.37 1.34
C LEU A 337 -15.74 -10.46 1.36
N HIS A 338 -14.59 -10.15 0.79
CA HIS A 338 -13.41 -11.00 0.77
C HIS A 338 -12.95 -11.36 2.19
N ASP A 339 -12.92 -12.64 2.51
CA ASP A 339 -12.72 -13.13 3.88
C ASP A 339 -11.48 -14.03 4.06
N LEU A 340 -10.73 -14.31 2.98
CA LEU A 340 -9.54 -15.17 3.01
C LEU A 340 -8.56 -14.72 4.08
N ARG A 341 -8.03 -15.65 4.88
CA ARG A 341 -7.28 -15.33 6.10
C ARG A 341 -5.77 -15.24 5.90
N TYR A 342 -5.15 -14.40 6.72
CA TYR A 342 -3.73 -14.46 7.06
C TYR A 342 -3.48 -15.57 8.10
N ARG A 343 -2.22 -15.91 8.37
CA ARG A 343 -1.85 -16.98 9.33
C ARG A 343 -2.13 -16.67 10.80
N ASP A 344 -2.37 -15.41 11.14
CA ASP A 344 -2.88 -14.98 12.45
C ASP A 344 -4.42 -15.03 12.57
N GLY A 345 -5.12 -15.40 11.49
CA GLY A 345 -6.59 -15.45 11.43
C GLY A 345 -7.27 -14.12 11.08
N SER A 346 -6.52 -13.05 10.86
CA SER A 346 -7.06 -11.77 10.35
C SER A 346 -7.51 -11.89 8.88
N SER A 347 -8.44 -11.03 8.46
CA SER A 347 -9.17 -11.16 7.18
C SER A 347 -8.55 -10.40 6.00
N PHE A 348 -8.97 -10.83 4.82
CA PHE A 348 -8.56 -10.40 3.48
C PHE A 348 -7.04 -10.32 3.25
N SER A 349 -6.42 -11.50 3.19
CA SER A 349 -5.10 -11.68 2.56
C SER A 349 -5.14 -11.49 1.04
N ASP A 350 -3.98 -11.38 0.40
CA ASP A 350 -3.87 -11.24 -1.06
C ASP A 350 -4.61 -12.39 -1.78
N ARG A 351 -5.39 -12.08 -2.82
CA ARG A 351 -6.12 -13.08 -3.62
C ARG A 351 -5.90 -12.85 -5.11
N VAL A 352 -5.60 -13.91 -5.83
CA VAL A 352 -5.61 -13.92 -7.31
C VAL A 352 -6.92 -14.55 -7.78
N LEU A 353 -7.55 -13.94 -8.77
CA LEU A 353 -8.68 -14.48 -9.51
C LEU A 353 -8.25 -14.74 -10.95
N VAL A 354 -8.84 -15.75 -11.59
CA VAL A 354 -8.76 -15.93 -13.05
C VAL A 354 -10.05 -15.38 -13.66
N TYR A 355 -9.96 -14.59 -14.73
CA TYR A 355 -11.11 -14.14 -15.50
C TYR A 355 -10.91 -14.42 -17.00
N ARG A 356 -12.00 -14.68 -17.71
CA ARG A 356 -11.99 -14.84 -19.18
C ARG A 356 -11.80 -13.48 -19.83
N THR A 357 -10.85 -13.36 -20.76
CA THR A 357 -10.62 -12.15 -21.57
C THR A 357 -11.34 -12.23 -22.92
N ASP A 358 -11.57 -13.44 -23.41
CA ASP A 358 -12.28 -13.72 -24.67
C ASP A 358 -13.12 -14.99 -24.50
N GLU A 359 -14.44 -14.86 -24.67
CA GLU A 359 -15.41 -15.94 -24.48
C GLU A 359 -15.49 -16.89 -25.68
N ALA A 360 -15.08 -16.45 -26.87
CA ALA A 360 -15.05 -17.29 -28.07
C ALA A 360 -13.85 -18.25 -28.08
N THR A 361 -12.70 -17.80 -27.60
CA THR A 361 -11.47 -18.62 -27.51
C THR A 361 -11.29 -19.30 -26.14
N GLY A 362 -12.02 -18.85 -25.12
CA GLY A 362 -11.80 -19.26 -23.73
C GLY A 362 -10.47 -18.79 -23.15
N THR A 363 -9.87 -17.73 -23.71
CA THR A 363 -8.62 -17.14 -23.19
C THR A 363 -8.87 -16.52 -21.82
N THR A 364 -7.91 -16.67 -20.91
CA THR A 364 -8.00 -16.24 -19.50
C THR A 364 -6.77 -15.43 -19.09
N ARG A 365 -6.94 -14.55 -18.10
CA ARG A 365 -5.84 -13.82 -17.45
C ARG A 365 -6.08 -13.75 -15.94
N ASN A 366 -5.01 -13.67 -15.17
CA ASN A 366 -5.06 -13.41 -13.73
C ASN A 366 -5.39 -11.95 -13.44
N TYR A 367 -6.03 -11.72 -12.29
CA TYR A 367 -6.26 -10.42 -11.67
C TYR A 367 -5.95 -10.52 -10.18
N ALA A 368 -5.05 -9.69 -9.67
CA ALA A 368 -4.65 -9.73 -8.26
C ALA A 368 -5.32 -8.62 -7.43
N ILE A 369 -5.91 -9.04 -6.32
CA ILE A 369 -6.53 -8.21 -5.30
C ILE A 369 -5.53 -8.07 -4.13
N PRO A 370 -5.08 -6.85 -3.81
CA PRO A 370 -4.23 -6.61 -2.66
C PRO A 370 -5.02 -6.79 -1.35
N GLY A 371 -4.43 -7.52 -0.42
CA GLY A 371 -4.95 -7.75 0.92
C GLY A 371 -4.69 -6.59 1.89
N ARG A 372 -5.16 -6.77 3.13
CA ARG A 372 -5.22 -5.74 4.17
C ARG A 372 -3.91 -4.98 4.38
N HIS A 373 -2.77 -5.67 4.42
CA HIS A 373 -1.47 -5.03 4.63
C HIS A 373 -1.11 -4.07 3.49
N ARG A 374 -1.23 -4.49 2.22
CA ARG A 374 -0.98 -3.65 1.05
C ARG A 374 -1.91 -2.44 0.96
N CYS A 375 -3.17 -2.61 1.38
CA CYS A 375 -4.12 -1.51 1.51
C CYS A 375 -3.66 -0.50 2.56
N ILE A 376 -3.23 -0.95 3.75
CA ILE A 376 -2.72 -0.08 4.81
C ILE A 376 -1.46 0.66 4.34
N ASP A 377 -0.49 -0.01 3.73
CA ASP A 377 0.75 0.61 3.21
C ASP A 377 0.45 1.78 2.27
N CYS A 378 -0.51 1.59 1.36
CA CYS A 378 -0.86 2.57 0.34
C CYS A 378 -1.70 3.73 0.91
N HIS A 379 -2.65 3.43 1.79
CA HIS A 379 -3.59 4.44 2.32
C HIS A 379 -3.05 5.22 3.55
N THR A 380 -2.06 4.68 4.27
CA THR A 380 -1.36 5.36 5.38
C THR A 380 -0.66 6.65 4.95
N GLY A 381 -0.17 6.70 3.70
CA GLY A 381 0.43 7.89 3.10
C GLY A 381 -0.57 8.81 2.39
N SER A 382 -1.86 8.75 2.72
CA SER A 382 -2.87 9.70 2.21
C SER A 382 -2.51 11.13 2.61
N GLU A 383 -2.40 12.04 1.62
CA GLU A 383 -1.97 13.45 1.80
C GLU A 383 -2.75 14.17 2.91
N ALA A 384 -4.06 13.94 2.96
CA ALA A 384 -4.99 14.52 3.92
C ALA A 384 -5.03 13.80 5.28
N GLN A 385 -4.31 12.67 5.46
CA GLN A 385 -4.35 11.82 6.66
C GLN A 385 -5.78 11.42 7.05
N ASN A 386 -6.49 10.78 6.12
CA ASN A 386 -7.90 10.39 6.26
C ASN A 386 -8.20 8.99 5.67
N PHE A 387 -7.16 8.23 5.33
CA PHE A 387 -7.23 6.91 4.68
C PHE A 387 -7.88 6.91 3.27
N VAL A 388 -8.17 8.08 2.66
CA VAL A 388 -8.77 8.18 1.31
C VAL A 388 -7.71 8.49 0.26
N LEU A 389 -7.80 7.83 -0.90
CA LEU A 389 -6.92 8.04 -2.06
C LEU A 389 -7.74 8.41 -3.30
N GLY A 390 -7.21 9.30 -4.14
CA GLY A 390 -7.93 9.81 -5.33
C GLY A 390 -8.92 10.94 -5.05
N PHE A 391 -9.10 11.35 -3.79
CA PHE A 391 -10.03 12.42 -3.39
C PHE A 391 -9.28 13.48 -2.56
N THR A 392 -8.50 14.33 -3.24
CA THR A 392 -7.88 15.53 -2.64
C THR A 392 -8.24 16.75 -3.49
N PRO A 393 -8.15 17.99 -2.97
CA PRO A 393 -8.47 19.20 -3.73
C PRO A 393 -7.75 19.29 -5.09
N LEU A 394 -6.51 18.81 -5.15
CA LEU A 394 -5.71 18.73 -6.38
C LEU A 394 -6.17 17.61 -7.33
N GLN A 395 -6.54 16.44 -6.80
CA GLN A 395 -6.99 15.30 -7.61
C GLN A 395 -8.45 15.40 -8.08
N LEU A 396 -9.29 16.23 -7.45
CA LEU A 396 -10.68 16.43 -7.86
C LEU A 396 -10.82 17.52 -8.94
N ASN A 397 -9.84 18.43 -9.03
CA ASN A 397 -9.75 19.49 -10.01
C ASN A 397 -9.33 18.94 -11.40
N ARG A 398 -10.28 18.42 -12.17
CA ARG A 398 -10.02 17.82 -13.50
C ARG A 398 -9.45 18.85 -14.47
N ARG A 399 -8.44 18.43 -15.25
CA ARG A 399 -7.74 19.26 -16.24
C ARG A 399 -7.86 18.59 -17.63
N PRO A 400 -7.87 19.38 -18.73
CA PRO A 400 -7.82 18.83 -20.09
C PRO A 400 -6.59 17.96 -20.35
N ALA A 401 -6.63 17.14 -21.40
CA ALA A 401 -5.49 16.36 -21.86
C ALA A 401 -4.31 17.29 -22.23
N GLY A 402 -3.09 16.94 -21.80
CA GLY A 402 -1.90 17.78 -21.99
C GLY A 402 -1.80 19.00 -21.05
N GLU A 403 -2.84 19.34 -20.28
CA GLU A 403 -2.79 20.39 -19.27
C GLU A 403 -2.46 19.86 -17.87
N GLY A 404 -1.74 20.65 -17.07
CA GLY A 404 -1.54 20.38 -15.64
C GLY A 404 -0.88 19.03 -15.31
N GLY A 405 -0.16 18.44 -16.25
CA GLY A 405 0.46 17.12 -16.09
C GLY A 405 -0.47 15.93 -16.35
N VAL A 406 -1.64 16.16 -16.94
CA VAL A 406 -2.47 15.10 -17.52
C VAL A 406 -1.86 14.66 -18.85
N ASP A 407 -1.74 13.34 -19.02
CA ASP A 407 -1.28 12.67 -20.23
C ASP A 407 -1.98 13.21 -21.49
N ALA A 408 -1.21 13.58 -22.53
CA ALA A 408 -1.75 14.11 -23.78
C ALA A 408 -2.57 13.06 -24.58
N SER A 409 -2.43 11.77 -24.27
CA SER A 409 -3.26 10.69 -24.81
C SER A 409 -4.52 10.41 -24.00
N ALA A 410 -4.71 11.06 -22.85
CA ALA A 410 -5.98 11.01 -22.13
C ALA A 410 -7.08 11.69 -22.95
N SER A 411 -8.32 11.30 -22.71
CA SER A 411 -9.50 12.03 -23.19
C SER A 411 -10.33 12.40 -21.97
N VAL A 412 -10.69 13.69 -21.87
CA VAL A 412 -11.37 14.29 -20.73
C VAL A 412 -12.44 15.23 -21.27
N LEU A 413 -13.71 14.93 -21.01
CA LEU A 413 -14.86 15.61 -21.60
C LEU A 413 -15.55 16.55 -20.58
N PRO A 414 -16.50 17.40 -21.01
CA PRO A 414 -17.05 18.48 -20.18
C PRO A 414 -17.66 18.06 -18.84
N ASP A 415 -18.24 16.86 -18.72
CA ASP A 415 -18.81 16.40 -17.44
C ASP A 415 -17.72 16.05 -16.42
N GLU A 416 -16.55 15.61 -16.86
CA GLU A 416 -15.43 15.34 -15.96
C GLU A 416 -14.81 16.66 -15.50
N LEU A 417 -14.63 17.62 -16.41
CA LEU A 417 -14.09 18.95 -16.10
C LEU A 417 -14.97 19.72 -15.10
N SER A 418 -16.30 19.64 -15.23
CA SER A 418 -17.26 20.38 -14.38
C SER A 418 -17.71 19.63 -13.12
N GLN A 419 -17.11 18.48 -12.77
CA GLN A 419 -17.58 17.65 -11.66
C GLN A 419 -17.58 18.36 -10.29
N VAL A 420 -16.60 19.24 -10.05
CA VAL A 420 -16.47 19.98 -8.78
C VAL A 420 -17.61 20.96 -8.61
N ASP A 421 -17.96 21.68 -9.68
CA ASP A 421 -19.02 22.67 -9.66
C ASP A 421 -20.39 22.00 -9.47
N ARG A 422 -20.59 20.80 -10.04
CA ARG A 422 -21.75 19.96 -9.70
C ARG A 422 -21.74 19.50 -8.24
N MET A 423 -20.61 19.04 -7.70
CA MET A 423 -20.52 18.63 -6.29
C MET A 423 -20.79 19.76 -5.30
N ILE A 424 -20.49 21.01 -5.65
CA ILE A 424 -20.87 22.19 -4.87
C ILE A 424 -22.41 22.38 -4.93
N GLN A 425 -23.02 22.31 -6.12
CA GLN A 425 -24.48 22.40 -6.30
C GLN A 425 -25.24 21.26 -5.57
N TYR A 426 -24.65 20.07 -5.53
CA TYR A 426 -25.15 18.90 -4.82
C TYR A 426 -25.08 19.01 -3.28
N GLY A 427 -24.31 19.96 -2.74
CA GLY A 427 -24.04 20.10 -1.30
C GLY A 427 -22.96 19.15 -0.75
N VAL A 428 -22.28 18.39 -1.63
CA VAL A 428 -21.21 17.44 -1.27
C VAL A 428 -19.94 18.18 -0.88
N LEU A 429 -19.62 19.28 -1.58
CA LEU A 429 -18.48 20.15 -1.28
C LEU A 429 -18.96 21.51 -0.74
N THR A 430 -18.28 22.02 0.29
CA THR A 430 -18.45 23.39 0.81
C THR A 430 -17.10 24.07 1.05
N GLY A 431 -17.10 25.41 1.23
CA GLY A 431 -15.88 26.21 1.37
C GLY A 431 -15.18 26.54 0.04
N ILE A 432 -15.83 26.24 -1.09
CA ILE A 432 -15.36 26.46 -2.46
C ILE A 432 -16.46 27.23 -3.21
N ARG A 433 -16.10 28.17 -4.10
CA ARG A 433 -17.09 28.86 -4.97
C ARG A 433 -17.19 28.22 -6.35
N SER A 434 -16.07 27.71 -6.86
CA SER A 434 -15.97 26.94 -8.11
C SER A 434 -14.69 26.12 -8.18
N SER A 435 -14.58 25.23 -9.16
CA SER A 435 -13.35 24.52 -9.57
C SER A 435 -12.11 25.42 -9.67
N ALA A 436 -12.26 26.72 -10.00
CA ALA A 436 -11.16 27.67 -10.07
C ALA A 436 -10.49 28.03 -8.72
N ASP A 437 -11.14 27.76 -7.57
CA ASP A 437 -10.58 27.96 -6.23
C ASP A 437 -9.68 26.80 -5.76
N LEU A 438 -9.67 25.68 -6.50
CA LEU A 438 -8.89 24.49 -6.17
C LEU A 438 -7.41 24.62 -6.63
N PRO A 439 -6.47 23.96 -5.94
CA PRO A 439 -5.06 23.96 -6.33
C PRO A 439 -4.86 23.34 -7.72
N LYS A 440 -3.80 23.80 -8.40
CA LYS A 440 -3.32 23.30 -9.70
C LYS A 440 -1.87 22.86 -9.57
N LEU A 441 -1.49 21.79 -10.27
CA LEU A 441 -0.19 21.15 -10.11
C LEU A 441 0.98 22.02 -10.61
N GLU A 442 0.78 22.70 -11.73
CA GLU A 442 1.72 23.64 -12.34
C GLU A 442 2.13 24.80 -11.41
N THR A 443 1.34 25.06 -10.36
CA THR A 443 1.56 26.11 -9.36
C THR A 443 1.59 25.63 -7.90
N TYR A 444 1.59 24.32 -7.65
CA TYR A 444 1.53 23.77 -6.28
C TYR A 444 2.82 24.04 -5.50
N GLY A 445 2.69 24.30 -4.19
CA GLY A 445 3.81 24.65 -3.33
C GLY A 445 4.65 25.85 -3.82
N SER A 446 5.93 25.87 -3.46
CA SER A 446 6.88 26.95 -3.79
C SER A 446 7.71 26.70 -5.05
N LYS A 447 7.89 25.43 -5.45
CA LYS A 447 8.69 25.05 -6.64
C LYS A 447 7.83 25.07 -7.91
N ARG A 448 8.48 25.15 -9.07
CA ARG A 448 7.81 25.09 -10.38
C ARG A 448 8.53 24.07 -11.29
N PRO A 449 7.80 23.38 -12.18
CA PRO A 449 8.40 22.43 -13.11
C PRO A 449 9.38 23.14 -14.06
N ARG A 450 10.49 22.48 -14.41
CA ARG A 450 11.46 22.98 -15.40
C ARG A 450 10.90 23.00 -16.82
N ASN A 451 10.01 22.08 -17.16
CA ASN A 451 9.44 21.88 -18.50
C ASN A 451 8.16 21.03 -18.42
N LEU A 452 7.55 20.71 -19.57
CA LEU A 452 6.34 19.89 -19.65
C LEU A 452 6.58 18.46 -19.15
N GLN A 453 7.70 17.82 -19.50
CA GLN A 453 7.99 16.43 -19.14
C GLN A 453 8.11 16.24 -17.61
N GLU A 454 8.63 17.24 -16.89
CA GLU A 454 8.67 17.26 -15.43
C GLU A 454 7.27 17.43 -14.81
N LEU A 455 6.38 18.18 -15.46
CA LEU A 455 4.98 18.34 -15.05
C LEU A 455 4.15 17.06 -15.31
N GLU A 456 4.31 16.43 -16.48
CA GLU A 456 3.69 15.14 -16.83
C GLU A 456 4.13 14.03 -15.87
N LEU A 457 5.45 13.92 -15.59
CA LEU A 457 5.96 12.92 -14.65
C LEU A 457 5.48 13.16 -13.21
N GLN A 458 5.41 14.43 -12.77
CA GLN A 458 4.84 14.75 -11.45
C GLN A 458 3.34 14.43 -11.39
N GLY A 459 2.60 14.65 -12.48
CA GLY A 459 1.19 14.27 -12.61
C GLY A 459 1.00 12.75 -12.44
N TYR A 460 1.79 11.94 -13.15
CA TYR A 460 1.80 10.50 -12.98
C TYR A 460 2.16 10.08 -11.53
N PHE A 461 3.19 10.70 -10.94
CA PHE A 461 3.63 10.39 -9.57
C PHE A 461 2.58 10.68 -8.50
N ILE A 462 1.69 11.66 -8.65
CA ILE A 462 0.62 11.92 -7.66
C ILE A 462 -0.33 10.72 -7.54
N GLY A 463 -0.70 10.10 -8.65
CA GLY A 463 -1.62 8.97 -8.66
C GLY A 463 -0.97 7.65 -8.25
N ASN A 464 0.35 7.53 -8.35
CA ASN A 464 1.04 6.24 -8.49
C ASN A 464 2.31 6.06 -7.65
N CYS A 465 2.91 7.12 -7.11
CA CYS A 465 4.16 7.06 -6.35
C CYS A 465 4.05 7.78 -5.00
N ALA A 466 3.41 8.95 -4.98
CA ALA A 466 3.30 9.85 -3.84
C ALA A 466 2.75 9.19 -2.56
N GLN A 467 1.87 8.20 -2.69
CA GLN A 467 1.27 7.46 -1.57
C GLN A 467 2.33 6.73 -0.72
N CYS A 468 3.34 6.14 -1.37
CA CYS A 468 4.44 5.48 -0.68
C CYS A 468 5.60 6.46 -0.44
N HIS A 469 5.83 7.36 -1.38
CA HIS A 469 6.91 8.35 -1.41
C HIS A 469 6.43 9.74 -0.99
N ASN A 470 6.12 9.88 0.30
CA ASN A 470 5.95 11.16 0.99
C ASN A 470 6.36 10.97 2.47
N PRO A 471 6.52 12.03 3.29
CA PRO A 471 6.99 11.92 4.68
C PRO A 471 6.17 10.97 5.58
N GLU A 472 4.89 10.76 5.28
CA GLU A 472 3.99 9.87 6.02
C GLU A 472 3.73 8.53 5.30
N GLY A 473 4.27 8.33 4.10
CA GLY A 473 4.07 7.16 3.25
C GLY A 473 4.89 5.93 3.66
N PHE A 474 4.43 4.74 3.25
CA PHE A 474 5.06 3.47 3.64
C PHE A 474 6.55 3.37 3.28
N ALA A 475 6.99 3.88 2.12
CA ALA A 475 8.39 3.75 1.72
C ALA A 475 9.32 4.56 2.64
N VAL A 476 8.90 5.76 3.06
CA VAL A 476 9.66 6.62 3.97
C VAL A 476 9.57 6.14 5.42
N LYS A 477 8.39 5.68 5.88
CA LYS A 477 8.23 5.10 7.23
C LYS A 477 9.00 3.79 7.41
N SER A 478 8.99 2.92 6.39
CA SER A 478 9.77 1.68 6.41
C SER A 478 11.26 1.94 6.29
N ASN A 479 11.73 2.83 5.40
CA ASN A 479 13.13 3.26 5.36
C ASN A 479 13.30 4.81 5.29
N PRO A 480 13.58 5.47 6.44
CA PRO A 480 13.81 6.91 6.49
C PRO A 480 15.03 7.42 5.68
N ALA A 481 15.92 6.56 5.17
CA ALA A 481 17.02 7.00 4.30
C ALA A 481 16.54 7.50 2.93
N ILE A 482 15.36 7.07 2.47
CA ILE A 482 14.75 7.57 1.22
C ILE A 482 13.72 8.70 1.47
N ALA A 483 13.73 9.31 2.66
CA ALA A 483 12.89 10.48 2.98
C ALA A 483 13.16 11.71 2.09
N SER A 484 14.26 11.74 1.34
CA SER A 484 14.53 12.72 0.30
C SER A 484 13.64 12.51 -0.93
N LEU A 485 13.23 11.28 -1.25
CA LEU A 485 12.33 10.94 -2.35
C LEU A 485 10.86 11.22 -1.97
N ASP A 486 10.54 12.49 -1.74
CA ASP A 486 9.17 12.96 -1.68
C ASP A 486 8.67 13.23 -3.10
N PHE A 487 7.69 12.44 -3.54
CA PHE A 487 7.03 12.53 -4.84
C PHE A 487 5.59 13.06 -4.74
N SER A 488 5.18 13.57 -3.58
CA SER A 488 3.97 14.39 -3.45
C SER A 488 4.07 15.65 -4.32
N ALA A 489 2.93 16.30 -4.58
CA ALA A 489 2.88 17.48 -5.44
C ALA A 489 3.73 18.67 -4.94
N GLY A 490 4.09 18.70 -3.65
CA GLY A 490 4.99 19.71 -3.04
C GLY A 490 6.44 19.25 -2.88
N GLY A 491 6.78 18.03 -3.34
CA GLY A 491 8.01 17.31 -3.02
C GLY A 491 9.26 17.74 -3.80
N ILE A 492 10.03 16.77 -4.31
CA ILE A 492 11.38 17.00 -4.86
C ILE A 492 11.54 16.85 -6.37
N LEU A 493 10.55 16.35 -7.11
CA LEU A 493 10.72 16.13 -8.55
C LEU A 493 10.89 17.45 -9.32
N TYR A 494 10.08 18.46 -8.98
CA TYR A 494 10.32 19.82 -9.43
C TYR A 494 11.71 20.26 -8.99
N GLN A 495 12.56 20.58 -9.98
CA GLN A 495 13.95 20.97 -9.78
C GLN A 495 14.80 19.89 -9.08
N PHE A 496 14.46 18.60 -9.27
CA PHE A 496 15.23 17.45 -8.74
C PHE A 496 16.73 17.60 -9.04
N PRO A 497 17.61 17.51 -8.03
CA PRO A 497 19.07 17.63 -8.21
C PRO A 497 19.66 16.32 -8.77
N PRO A 498 20.25 16.31 -9.99
CA PRO A 498 20.80 15.09 -10.59
C PRO A 498 21.99 14.48 -9.82
N SER A 499 22.58 15.24 -8.89
CA SER A 499 23.62 14.77 -7.97
C SER A 499 23.10 13.88 -6.83
N LEU A 500 21.77 13.73 -6.67
CA LEU A 500 21.19 12.91 -5.61
C LEU A 500 21.45 11.41 -5.86
N LYS A 501 21.94 10.74 -4.82
CA LYS A 501 22.28 9.32 -4.82
C LYS A 501 21.37 8.48 -3.92
N GLU A 502 21.38 7.18 -4.18
CA GLU A 502 20.88 6.16 -3.24
C GLU A 502 21.55 6.29 -1.86
N SER A 503 20.91 5.77 -0.82
CA SER A 503 21.38 5.89 0.57
C SER A 503 22.75 5.27 0.86
N ASN A 504 23.23 4.39 -0.05
CA ASN A 504 24.57 3.82 -0.03
C ASN A 504 25.66 4.76 -0.59
N GLY A 505 25.30 5.90 -1.20
CA GLY A 505 26.25 6.84 -1.82
C GLY A 505 26.93 6.32 -3.09
N LEU A 506 26.59 5.11 -3.56
CA LEU A 506 27.23 4.47 -4.72
C LEU A 506 26.60 4.99 -6.02
N ARG A 507 25.31 4.73 -6.23
CA ARG A 507 24.59 5.01 -7.50
C ARG A 507 23.78 6.31 -7.44
N PRO A 508 23.74 7.12 -8.52
CA PRO A 508 22.83 8.25 -8.64
C PRO A 508 21.44 7.80 -9.08
N TYR A 509 20.39 8.52 -8.67
CA TYR A 509 19.04 8.27 -9.18
C TYR A 509 18.91 8.64 -10.66
N VAL A 510 19.70 9.61 -11.14
CA VAL A 510 19.76 10.08 -12.54
C VAL A 510 21.22 10.22 -12.96
N HIS A 511 21.62 9.60 -14.07
CA HIS A 511 23.00 9.60 -14.56
C HIS A 511 23.14 10.26 -15.95
N LEU A 512 23.43 11.56 -15.97
CA LEU A 512 23.59 12.36 -17.19
C LEU A 512 24.98 12.23 -17.87
N GLY A 513 25.80 11.29 -17.40
CA GLY A 513 27.16 11.05 -17.90
C GLY A 513 27.28 9.93 -18.93
N VAL A 514 26.18 9.37 -19.44
CA VAL A 514 26.25 8.28 -20.43
C VAL A 514 26.57 8.79 -21.85
N THR A 515 27.35 8.00 -22.58
CA THR A 515 27.76 8.30 -23.97
C THR A 515 26.61 8.09 -24.94
N ASP A 516 26.01 6.91 -24.93
CA ASP A 516 24.79 6.59 -25.66
C ASP A 516 23.61 6.48 -24.69
N PHE A 517 22.63 7.38 -24.85
CA PHE A 517 21.41 7.42 -24.05
C PHE A 517 20.42 6.33 -24.47
N ALA A 518 20.30 6.02 -25.76
CA ALA A 518 19.41 4.99 -26.25
C ALA A 518 19.89 3.59 -25.83
N ALA A 519 21.21 3.37 -25.80
CA ALA A 519 21.79 2.13 -25.28
C ALA A 519 21.65 2.00 -23.75
N ASP A 520 21.81 3.07 -22.97
CA ASP A 520 21.58 3.04 -21.51
C ASP A 520 20.13 2.65 -21.16
N LEU A 521 19.15 3.25 -21.84
CA LEU A 521 17.74 2.91 -21.65
C LEU A 521 17.38 1.47 -22.07
N ARG A 522 18.21 0.82 -22.92
CA ARG A 522 18.06 -0.57 -23.35
C ARG A 522 18.91 -1.56 -22.54
N SER A 523 19.70 -1.07 -21.58
CA SER A 523 20.54 -1.90 -20.73
C SER A 523 19.70 -2.69 -19.70
N PRO A 524 20.01 -3.96 -19.41
CA PRO A 524 19.46 -4.66 -18.24
C PRO A 524 19.84 -4.00 -16.90
N ALA A 525 20.87 -3.14 -16.90
CA ALA A 525 21.28 -2.31 -15.77
C ALA A 525 21.59 -0.88 -16.26
N PRO A 526 20.57 -0.02 -16.45
CA PRO A 526 20.77 1.38 -16.80
C PRO A 526 21.49 2.14 -15.67
N ALA A 527 22.26 3.16 -16.01
CA ALA A 527 23.05 3.93 -15.05
C ALA A 527 22.19 4.80 -14.11
N SER A 528 20.97 5.16 -14.52
CA SER A 528 20.01 5.94 -13.72
C SER A 528 19.11 5.03 -12.89
N THR A 529 19.29 4.95 -11.57
CA THR A 529 18.51 3.96 -10.79
C THR A 529 17.02 4.28 -10.71
N LEU A 530 16.57 5.53 -10.88
CA LEU A 530 15.14 5.83 -10.98
C LEU A 530 14.49 5.16 -12.20
N PHE A 531 15.16 5.21 -13.36
CA PHE A 531 14.70 4.53 -14.58
C PHE A 531 14.76 3.01 -14.39
N GLN A 532 15.84 2.48 -13.79
CA GLN A 532 15.98 1.06 -13.44
C GLN A 532 14.81 0.51 -12.58
N ARG A 533 14.13 1.34 -11.78
CA ARG A 533 12.96 0.93 -10.95
C ARG A 533 11.62 0.95 -11.69
N VAL A 534 11.50 1.62 -12.83
CA VAL A 534 10.24 1.72 -13.61
C VAL A 534 10.29 1.03 -14.97
N ALA A 535 11.48 0.74 -15.49
CA ALA A 535 11.67 0.26 -16.86
C ALA A 535 12.41 -1.08 -16.96
N ARG A 536 12.80 -1.69 -15.84
CA ARG A 536 13.19 -3.10 -15.85
C ARG A 536 11.94 -3.93 -16.14
N ASP A 537 11.97 -4.61 -17.28
CA ASP A 537 11.20 -5.83 -17.50
C ASP A 537 11.37 -6.78 -16.30
N THR A 538 10.34 -7.55 -15.98
CA THR A 538 10.22 -8.21 -14.69
C THR A 538 11.21 -9.37 -14.56
N ASP A 539 12.40 -9.10 -14.03
CA ASP A 539 12.99 -10.04 -13.08
C ASP A 539 11.92 -10.23 -12.00
N GLU A 540 11.31 -11.41 -12.01
CA GLU A 540 9.93 -11.69 -11.60
C GLU A 540 9.70 -11.69 -10.06
N ARG A 541 10.62 -11.01 -9.40
CA ARG A 541 11.11 -11.19 -8.04
C ARG A 541 11.50 -9.85 -7.40
N ILE A 542 11.46 -8.76 -8.17
CA ILE A 542 11.70 -7.39 -7.71
C ILE A 542 10.36 -6.63 -7.74
N ILE A 543 10.11 -5.81 -6.72
CA ILE A 543 8.89 -5.00 -6.61
C ILE A 543 8.86 -4.00 -7.77
N HIS A 544 7.93 -4.18 -8.71
CA HIS A 544 7.70 -3.24 -9.80
C HIS A 544 7.06 -1.94 -9.29
N MET A 545 7.15 -0.87 -10.08
CA MET A 545 6.52 0.42 -9.78
C MET A 545 5.39 0.70 -10.78
N PRO A 546 4.16 1.01 -10.33
CA PRO A 546 3.75 1.28 -8.95
C PRO A 546 3.73 0.02 -8.06
N ALA A 547 4.18 0.15 -6.81
CA ALA A 547 4.14 -0.95 -5.85
C ALA A 547 2.72 -1.18 -5.32
N ASN A 548 2.42 -2.41 -4.83
CA ASN A 548 1.13 -2.82 -4.28
C ASN A 548 -0.09 -2.74 -5.25
N VAL A 549 0.12 -2.55 -6.55
CA VAL A 549 -0.90 -2.73 -7.61
C VAL A 549 -0.47 -3.83 -8.59
N PRO A 550 -1.38 -4.51 -9.30
CA PRO A 550 -1.00 -5.47 -10.33
C PRO A 550 -0.53 -4.82 -11.63
N GLY A 551 0.35 -5.52 -12.36
CA GLY A 551 0.76 -5.21 -13.73
C GLY A 551 1.84 -4.15 -13.85
N GLN A 552 2.44 -4.05 -15.03
CA GLN A 552 3.45 -3.06 -15.40
C GLN A 552 2.78 -1.91 -16.17
N ASP A 553 3.17 -0.66 -15.89
CA ASP A 553 2.69 0.52 -16.65
C ASP A 553 3.85 1.13 -17.43
N CYS A 554 3.94 0.84 -18.73
CA CYS A 554 5.02 1.36 -19.57
C CYS A 554 5.05 2.90 -19.67
N ARG A 555 4.00 3.60 -19.25
CA ARG A 555 4.02 5.07 -19.13
C ARG A 555 4.94 5.54 -18.01
N ALA A 556 5.15 4.75 -16.96
CA ALA A 556 6.12 5.06 -15.90
C ALA A 556 7.55 5.11 -16.47
N ALA A 557 7.94 4.09 -17.23
CA ALA A 557 9.20 4.05 -17.97
C ALA A 557 9.31 5.22 -18.96
N LEU A 558 8.27 5.45 -19.75
CA LEU A 558 8.25 6.48 -20.79
C LEU A 558 8.39 7.90 -20.23
N LEU A 559 7.65 8.23 -19.17
CA LEU A 559 7.69 9.56 -18.55
C LEU A 559 9.02 9.80 -17.83
N VAL A 560 9.60 8.80 -17.16
CA VAL A 560 10.95 8.94 -16.58
C VAL A 560 12.01 9.09 -17.67
N ALA A 561 11.94 8.34 -18.77
CA ALA A 561 12.88 8.48 -19.89
C ALA A 561 12.76 9.85 -20.59
N ARG A 562 11.54 10.31 -20.90
CA ARG A 562 11.29 11.64 -21.50
C ARG A 562 11.72 12.76 -20.56
N TRP A 563 11.52 12.61 -19.25
CA TRP A 563 12.03 13.55 -18.25
C TRP A 563 13.57 13.58 -18.23
N ILE A 564 14.27 12.45 -18.15
CA ILE A 564 15.74 12.41 -18.16
C ILE A 564 16.31 12.98 -19.49
N ALA A 565 15.66 12.70 -20.63
CA ALA A 565 16.00 13.28 -21.92
C ALA A 565 15.91 14.83 -21.93
N SER A 566 14.92 15.38 -21.22
CA SER A 566 14.60 16.82 -21.18
C SER A 566 15.57 17.67 -20.36
N LEU A 567 16.33 17.06 -19.43
CA LEU A 567 17.27 17.74 -18.54
C LEU A 567 18.44 18.41 -19.30
N ASP A 568 19.21 19.23 -18.60
CA ASP A 568 20.44 19.83 -19.14
C ASP A 568 21.62 18.85 -18.98
N TRP A 569 22.12 18.32 -20.10
CA TRP A 569 23.18 17.30 -20.10
C TRP A 569 24.58 17.94 -20.09
N PRO A 570 25.53 17.47 -19.26
CA PRO A 570 26.89 18.05 -19.19
C PRO A 570 27.67 18.09 -20.50
N ARG A 571 27.37 17.16 -21.43
CA ARG A 571 27.98 17.09 -22.76
C ARG A 571 27.47 18.15 -23.75
N ASP A 572 26.33 18.79 -23.44
CA ASP A 572 25.73 19.85 -24.25
C ASP A 572 26.27 21.24 -23.83
N ASN A 573 27.20 21.30 -22.88
CA ASN A 573 27.86 22.54 -22.46
C ASN A 573 28.73 23.12 -23.59
N GLY A 574 28.55 24.42 -23.86
CA GLY A 574 29.20 25.11 -24.98
C GLY A 574 28.38 25.13 -26.28
N LEU A 575 27.33 24.32 -26.41
CA LEU A 575 26.40 24.38 -27.54
C LEU A 575 25.49 25.62 -27.49
N SER A 576 25.05 26.09 -28.66
CA SER A 576 24.02 27.13 -28.79
C SER A 576 22.66 26.64 -28.26
N GLN A 577 21.73 27.55 -27.97
CA GLN A 577 20.39 27.14 -27.48
C GLN A 577 19.60 26.32 -28.52
N GLU A 578 19.75 26.64 -29.80
CA GLU A 578 19.17 25.87 -30.91
C GLU A 578 19.77 24.45 -30.97
N GLN A 579 21.09 24.33 -30.85
CA GLN A 579 21.77 23.03 -30.80
C GLN A 579 21.36 22.21 -29.57
N LYS A 580 21.20 22.84 -28.41
CA LYS A 580 20.71 22.20 -27.18
C LYS A 580 19.28 21.69 -27.34
N GLU A 581 18.41 22.48 -27.96
CA GLU A 581 17.03 22.04 -28.21
C GLU A 581 16.96 20.91 -29.23
N ALA A 582 17.76 20.96 -30.31
CA ALA A 582 17.88 19.84 -31.25
C ALA A 582 18.38 18.55 -30.56
N GLN A 583 19.36 18.65 -29.66
CA GLN A 583 19.85 17.53 -28.85
C GLN A 583 18.80 17.02 -27.84
N ARG A 584 17.99 17.92 -27.26
CA ARG A 584 16.85 17.57 -26.40
C ARG A 584 15.77 16.80 -27.17
N GLN A 585 15.36 17.30 -28.34
CA GLN A 585 14.33 16.67 -29.17
C GLN A 585 14.78 15.29 -29.70
N GLU A 586 16.05 15.15 -30.11
CA GLU A 586 16.59 13.84 -30.46
C GLU A 586 16.61 12.88 -29.26
N ARG A 587 16.98 13.33 -28.05
CA ARG A 587 16.88 12.48 -26.84
C ARG A 587 15.43 12.10 -26.52
N LEU A 588 14.46 13.00 -26.68
CA LEU A 588 13.03 12.69 -26.47
C LEU A 588 12.56 11.59 -27.43
N ARG A 589 12.90 11.72 -28.73
CA ARG A 589 12.65 10.70 -29.75
C ARG A 589 13.31 9.37 -29.40
N GLN A 590 14.56 9.38 -28.94
CA GLN A 590 15.27 8.17 -28.52
C GLN A 590 14.67 7.52 -27.26
N ALA A 591 14.14 8.30 -26.31
CA ALA A 591 13.42 7.78 -25.15
C ALA A 591 12.12 7.06 -25.55
N GLU A 592 11.34 7.67 -26.46
CA GLU A 592 10.10 7.10 -27.00
C GLU A 592 10.37 5.81 -27.80
N LEU A 593 11.42 5.78 -28.62
CA LEU A 593 11.85 4.57 -29.32
C LEU A 593 12.35 3.49 -28.36
N ALA A 594 13.22 3.83 -27.41
CA ALA A 594 13.81 2.86 -26.49
C ALA A 594 12.74 2.16 -25.63
N VAL A 595 11.85 2.93 -24.99
CA VAL A 595 10.82 2.36 -24.11
C VAL A 595 9.77 1.56 -24.87
N ARG A 596 9.35 2.00 -26.07
CA ARG A 596 8.42 1.22 -26.90
C ARG A 596 9.00 -0.13 -27.35
N ASP A 597 10.32 -0.19 -27.57
CA ASP A 597 10.97 -1.40 -28.02
C ASP A 597 11.29 -2.38 -26.86
N THR A 598 11.41 -1.90 -25.62
CA THR A 598 11.81 -2.73 -24.45
C THR A 598 10.70 -2.96 -23.42
N CYS A 599 9.63 -2.16 -23.41
CA CYS A 599 8.53 -2.29 -22.46
C CYS A 599 7.26 -2.77 -23.17
N GLN A 600 6.70 -3.87 -22.69
CA GLN A 600 5.45 -4.46 -23.17
C GLN A 600 4.55 -4.77 -21.97
N ASP A 601 3.23 -4.65 -22.13
CA ASP A 601 2.29 -5.05 -21.09
C ASP A 601 2.40 -6.57 -20.88
N PRO A 602 2.64 -7.07 -19.65
CA PRO A 602 2.88 -8.49 -19.42
C PRO A 602 1.63 -9.29 -19.79
N PRO A 603 1.79 -10.45 -20.48
CA PRO A 603 0.65 -11.24 -20.97
C PRO A 603 -0.26 -11.69 -19.84
N ASP A 604 0.28 -11.86 -18.63
CA ASP A 604 -0.46 -12.21 -17.43
C ASP A 604 0.04 -11.48 -16.18
N VAL A 605 -0.81 -11.35 -15.16
CA VAL A 605 -0.47 -10.74 -13.86
C VAL A 605 0.21 -11.76 -12.97
N ARG A 606 1.54 -11.69 -12.86
CA ARG A 606 2.28 -12.37 -11.79
C ARG A 606 2.07 -11.62 -10.47
N TRP A 607 1.72 -12.35 -9.42
CA TRP A 607 1.51 -11.79 -8.09
C TRP A 607 2.10 -12.69 -7.00
N VAL A 608 2.88 -12.12 -6.09
CA VAL A 608 3.43 -12.83 -4.94
C VAL A 608 2.66 -12.41 -3.69
N SER A 609 2.03 -13.37 -3.01
CA SER A 609 1.21 -13.11 -1.82
C SER A 609 2.05 -12.63 -0.64
N GLU A 610 1.73 -11.44 -0.12
CA GLU A 610 2.42 -10.87 1.05
C GLU A 610 1.70 -11.22 2.37
N ASP A 611 2.13 -12.34 2.97
CA ASP A 611 1.80 -12.70 4.35
C ASP A 611 3.03 -12.68 5.27
N PHE A 612 3.20 -11.55 5.96
CA PHE A 612 4.21 -11.36 7.02
C PHE A 612 3.67 -11.66 8.43
N THR A 613 2.43 -12.16 8.55
CA THR A 613 1.92 -12.63 9.84
C THR A 613 2.61 -13.94 10.24
N ASP A 614 2.80 -14.10 11.55
CA ASP A 614 3.16 -15.39 12.13
C ASP A 614 1.91 -16.09 12.64
N LYS A 615 1.99 -17.42 12.78
CA LYS A 615 0.90 -18.21 13.36
C LYS A 615 0.65 -17.79 14.81
N VAL A 616 -0.57 -17.99 15.27
CA VAL A 616 -0.97 -17.90 16.68
C VAL A 616 -1.53 -19.28 17.10
N PRO A 617 -0.87 -20.02 18.02
CA PRO A 617 0.41 -19.69 18.66
C PRO A 617 1.61 -19.69 17.70
N TYR A 618 2.68 -19.00 18.08
CA TYR A 618 3.92 -18.91 17.29
C TYR A 618 4.58 -20.28 17.04
N GLU A 619 5.01 -20.51 15.81
CA GLU A 619 5.75 -21.71 15.39
C GLU A 619 7.17 -21.34 14.90
N PRO A 620 8.24 -21.86 15.52
CA PRO A 620 9.60 -21.80 15.00
C PRO A 620 9.70 -22.35 13.57
N ARG A 621 10.14 -21.50 12.64
CA ARG A 621 10.08 -21.80 11.19
C ARG A 621 11.05 -22.87 10.70
N ASN A 622 12.16 -23.05 11.40
CA ASN A 622 13.01 -24.23 11.30
C ASN A 622 12.72 -25.11 12.54
N PRO A 623 12.12 -26.30 12.39
CA PRO A 623 11.72 -27.13 13.53
C PRO A 623 12.90 -27.72 14.30
N HIS A 624 14.10 -27.78 13.69
CA HIS A 624 15.31 -28.35 14.30
C HIS A 624 16.04 -27.39 15.25
N TRP A 625 15.49 -26.20 15.51
CA TRP A 625 16.12 -25.15 16.32
C TRP A 625 16.68 -25.62 17.67
N ALA A 626 15.93 -26.45 18.39
CA ALA A 626 16.34 -26.96 19.70
C ALA A 626 17.56 -27.91 19.59
N THR A 627 17.56 -28.79 18.58
CA THR A 627 18.66 -29.73 18.33
C THR A 627 19.89 -29.07 17.72
N SER A 628 19.71 -28.09 16.83
CA SER A 628 20.81 -27.45 16.10
C SER A 628 21.58 -26.41 16.91
N MET A 629 21.02 -25.86 17.98
CA MET A 629 21.68 -24.82 18.79
C MET A 629 22.83 -25.37 19.65
N GLY A 630 22.81 -26.67 19.97
CA GLY A 630 23.87 -27.37 20.72
C GLY A 630 24.99 -27.96 19.87
N THR A 631 24.99 -27.74 18.54
CA THR A 631 25.92 -28.35 17.59
C THR A 631 26.66 -27.29 16.76
N PRO A 632 27.84 -27.60 16.18
CA PRO A 632 28.48 -26.72 15.19
C PRO A 632 27.51 -26.32 14.06
N PRO A 633 27.54 -25.06 13.58
CA PRO A 633 28.38 -23.94 14.02
C PRO A 633 27.81 -23.13 15.21
N PHE A 634 26.68 -23.55 15.80
CA PHE A 634 25.87 -22.74 16.72
C PHE A 634 26.15 -22.95 18.21
N GLU A 635 26.88 -23.99 18.59
CA GLU A 635 27.18 -24.37 19.99
C GLU A 635 27.64 -23.22 20.90
N TYR A 636 28.35 -22.22 20.39
CA TYR A 636 28.78 -21.04 21.15
C TYR A 636 27.61 -20.25 21.77
N LEU A 637 26.41 -20.35 21.18
CA LEU A 637 25.18 -19.73 21.65
C LEU A 637 24.63 -20.32 22.95
N THR A 638 25.13 -21.49 23.39
CA THR A 638 24.82 -22.07 24.71
C THR A 638 25.98 -21.97 25.70
N ARG A 639 27.24 -21.88 25.22
CA ARG A 639 28.45 -21.78 26.07
C ARG A 639 28.48 -20.55 26.99
N TYR A 640 28.03 -19.39 26.51
CA TYR A 640 28.18 -18.13 27.26
C TYR A 640 26.93 -17.78 28.10
N PRO A 641 27.11 -17.26 29.33
CA PRO A 641 26.00 -16.82 30.18
C PRO A 641 25.41 -15.50 29.68
N ILE A 642 24.12 -15.29 29.94
CA ILE A 642 23.47 -13.99 29.83
C ILE A 642 23.32 -13.45 31.26
N THR A 643 23.79 -12.22 31.49
CA THR A 643 23.97 -11.67 32.84
C THR A 643 23.22 -10.35 33.01
N GLN A 644 22.99 -9.92 34.26
CA GLN A 644 22.37 -8.60 34.53
C GLN A 644 23.15 -7.44 33.88
N ALA A 645 24.46 -7.60 33.67
CA ALA A 645 25.28 -6.63 32.95
C ALA A 645 24.88 -6.50 31.47
N HIS A 646 24.41 -7.59 30.82
CA HIS A 646 23.89 -7.55 29.46
C HIS A 646 22.60 -6.74 29.38
N GLU A 647 21.64 -7.01 30.28
CA GLU A 647 20.38 -6.25 30.32
C GLU A 647 20.63 -4.76 30.65
N THR A 648 21.53 -4.50 31.61
CA THR A 648 21.91 -3.14 32.00
C THR A 648 22.56 -2.38 30.85
N LEU A 649 23.48 -3.01 30.11
CA LEU A 649 24.11 -2.41 28.94
C LEU A 649 23.08 -2.18 27.82
N ALA A 650 22.24 -3.16 27.50
CA ALA A 650 21.26 -3.08 26.41
C ALA A 650 20.30 -1.89 26.54
N ARG A 651 19.93 -1.53 27.78
CA ARG A 651 19.08 -0.39 28.15
C ARG A 651 19.85 0.93 28.33
N GLN A 652 21.18 0.92 28.49
CA GLN A 652 21.93 2.12 28.85
C GLN A 652 21.97 3.14 27.70
N ARG A 653 21.56 4.38 27.97
CA ARG A 653 21.68 5.49 27.02
C ARG A 653 23.15 5.96 26.93
N ILE A 654 23.69 6.01 25.72
CA ILE A 654 25.06 6.41 25.39
C ILE A 654 24.96 7.52 24.31
N PRO A 655 25.68 8.65 24.44
CA PRO A 655 25.76 9.64 23.37
C PRO A 655 26.54 9.04 22.19
N THR A 656 25.95 9.08 21.00
CA THR A 656 26.46 8.37 19.80
C THR A 656 26.46 9.22 18.54
N ASN A 657 25.86 10.41 18.61
CA ASN A 657 25.86 11.39 17.53
C ASN A 657 25.40 12.75 18.08
N PHE A 658 25.17 13.70 17.17
CA PHE A 658 24.22 14.79 17.38
C PHE A 658 22.94 14.54 16.58
N TRP A 659 21.83 15.18 16.94
CA TRP A 659 20.62 15.22 16.10
C TRP A 659 20.90 15.95 14.79
N ILE A 660 20.15 15.63 13.72
CA ILE A 660 20.19 16.41 12.48
C ILE A 660 19.23 17.59 12.65
N PRO A 661 19.68 18.86 12.60
CA PRO A 661 18.79 20.01 12.74
C PRO A 661 17.78 20.07 11.59
N LYS A 662 16.49 20.21 11.92
CA LYS A 662 15.40 20.47 10.96
C LYS A 662 14.44 21.53 11.52
N PRO A 663 13.68 22.24 10.65
CA PRO A 663 12.63 23.15 11.10
C PRO A 663 11.61 22.43 12.00
N GLY A 664 11.32 23.01 13.18
CA GLY A 664 10.41 22.42 14.18
C GLY A 664 11.04 21.38 15.11
N CYS A 665 12.35 21.13 15.03
CA CYS A 665 13.06 20.44 16.12
C CYS A 665 13.36 21.43 17.24
N HIS A 666 13.01 21.08 18.48
CA HIS A 666 13.26 21.91 19.65
C HIS A 666 13.97 21.06 20.73
N PHE A 667 15.11 21.56 21.19
CA PHE A 667 15.97 20.87 22.16
C PHE A 667 16.15 21.73 23.41
N GLU A 668 15.96 21.13 24.59
CA GLU A 668 16.12 21.81 25.87
C GLU A 668 17.60 22.05 26.18
N SER A 669 17.94 23.26 26.64
CA SER A 669 19.30 23.57 27.10
C SER A 669 19.67 22.63 28.24
N SER A 670 20.76 21.88 28.06
CA SER A 670 21.15 20.76 28.92
C SER A 670 22.54 20.98 29.50
N ALA A 671 22.79 20.39 30.67
CA ALA A 671 24.12 20.28 31.23
C ALA A 671 25.02 19.38 30.35
N PRO A 672 26.36 19.53 30.39
CA PRO A 672 27.28 18.61 29.73
C PRO A 672 27.06 17.15 30.18
N PRO A 673 27.32 16.16 29.30
CA PRO A 673 27.24 14.75 29.68
C PRO A 673 28.29 14.39 30.74
N PRO A 674 28.06 13.36 31.58
CA PRO A 674 29.01 12.92 32.62
C PRO A 674 30.39 12.48 32.10
N SER A 675 30.52 12.22 30.79
CA SER A 675 31.79 12.01 30.09
C SER A 675 31.76 12.76 28.77
N ILE A 676 32.79 13.55 28.48
CA ILE A 676 32.90 14.37 27.26
C ILE A 676 33.99 13.79 26.35
N GLU A 677 33.57 12.98 25.38
CA GLU A 677 34.47 12.34 24.42
C GLU A 677 35.07 13.35 23.41
N PRO A 678 36.23 13.05 22.79
CA PRO A 678 36.88 13.96 21.84
C PRO A 678 36.01 14.39 20.66
N TRP A 679 35.15 13.49 20.15
CA TRP A 679 34.29 13.78 19.00
C TRP A 679 33.24 14.86 19.27
N MET A 680 32.88 15.07 20.55
CA MET A 680 31.89 16.06 20.98
C MET A 680 32.43 17.51 20.92
N LYS A 681 33.76 17.68 20.86
CA LYS A 681 34.46 18.95 21.00
C LYS A 681 35.10 19.44 19.69
N ASP A 682 35.12 20.75 19.48
CA ASP A 682 35.89 21.39 18.42
C ASP A 682 37.41 21.34 18.71
N ALA A 683 38.22 21.89 17.81
CA ALA A 683 39.68 21.95 17.97
C ALA A 683 40.16 22.89 19.09
N LEU A 684 39.26 23.68 19.68
CA LEU A 684 39.52 24.60 20.80
C LEU A 684 39.04 24.03 22.15
N GLY A 685 38.35 22.88 22.14
CA GLY A 685 37.80 22.22 23.32
C GLY A 685 36.34 22.56 23.65
N ASN A 686 35.68 23.43 22.87
CA ASN A 686 34.27 23.80 23.04
C ASN A 686 33.34 22.69 22.54
N PRO A 687 32.10 22.58 23.03
CA PRO A 687 31.09 21.72 22.40
C PRO A 687 30.85 22.08 20.92
N LYS A 688 30.81 21.09 20.02
CA LYS A 688 30.49 21.30 18.59
C LYS A 688 29.05 21.78 18.35
N GLN A 689 28.12 21.38 19.22
CA GLN A 689 26.72 21.79 19.26
C GLN A 689 26.25 21.83 20.72
N PRO A 690 25.18 22.57 21.06
CA PRO A 690 24.60 22.57 22.41
C PRO A 690 24.35 21.17 22.97
N TRP A 691 24.56 20.95 24.26
CA TRP A 691 24.45 19.62 24.86
C TRP A 691 23.04 18.99 24.78
N GLY A 692 22.00 19.80 24.58
CA GLY A 692 20.64 19.33 24.30
C GLY A 692 20.47 18.68 22.93
N GLU A 693 21.37 18.99 21.99
CA GLU A 693 21.40 18.43 20.62
C GLU A 693 22.21 17.12 20.55
N LEU A 694 22.71 16.60 21.68
CA LEU A 694 23.29 15.25 21.74
C LEU A 694 22.23 14.17 21.45
N TYR A 695 22.54 13.30 20.50
CA TYR A 695 21.74 12.11 20.20
C TYR A 695 22.22 10.94 21.07
N TYR A 696 21.30 10.42 21.89
CA TYR A 696 21.53 9.30 22.80
C TYR A 696 20.78 8.06 22.32
N ALA A 697 21.52 7.01 22.00
CA ALA A 697 20.98 5.70 21.64
C ALA A 697 21.25 4.68 22.75
N THR A 698 20.56 3.54 22.71
CA THR A 698 20.87 2.37 23.57
C THR A 698 21.49 1.26 22.72
N PRO A 699 22.41 0.44 23.26
CA PRO A 699 22.99 -0.68 22.52
C PRO A 699 21.95 -1.62 21.90
N GLY A 700 20.85 -1.92 22.61
CA GLY A 700 19.79 -2.75 22.05
C GLY A 700 19.10 -2.12 20.85
N ALA A 701 18.79 -0.82 20.92
CA ALA A 701 18.19 -0.09 19.80
C ALA A 701 19.17 0.03 18.61
N VAL A 702 20.46 0.27 18.84
CA VAL A 702 21.47 0.38 17.77
C VAL A 702 21.66 -0.95 17.04
N VAL A 703 21.77 -2.08 17.76
CA VAL A 703 21.88 -3.38 17.10
C VAL A 703 20.58 -3.72 16.36
N PHE A 704 19.40 -3.52 16.98
CA PHE A 704 18.14 -3.85 16.32
C PHE A 704 17.88 -2.98 15.08
N GLN A 705 17.94 -1.65 15.20
CA GLN A 705 17.64 -0.74 14.09
C GLN A 705 18.74 -0.77 13.00
N GLY A 706 19.99 -1.02 13.38
CA GLY A 706 21.11 -1.15 12.44
C GLY A 706 21.18 -2.47 11.67
N ILE A 707 20.67 -3.56 12.25
CA ILE A 707 20.76 -4.91 11.69
C ILE A 707 19.38 -5.52 11.43
N CYS A 708 18.61 -5.81 12.48
CA CYS A 708 17.36 -6.56 12.40
C CYS A 708 16.27 -5.82 11.58
N ALA A 709 16.14 -4.51 11.78
CA ALA A 709 15.08 -3.70 11.16
C ALA A 709 15.16 -3.67 9.63
N ASN A 710 16.34 -3.88 9.01
CA ASN A 710 16.47 -3.95 7.56
C ASN A 710 15.52 -4.98 6.93
N CYS A 711 15.27 -6.11 7.62
CA CYS A 711 14.30 -7.12 7.22
C CYS A 711 13.02 -7.08 8.06
N HIS A 712 13.10 -6.95 9.39
CA HIS A 712 11.93 -7.04 10.27
C HIS A 712 11.11 -5.73 10.35
N GLY A 713 11.52 -4.67 9.63
CA GLY A 713 10.93 -3.34 9.76
C GLY A 713 11.36 -2.66 11.07
N ARG A 714 11.28 -1.33 11.12
CA ARG A 714 11.61 -0.57 12.35
C ARG A 714 10.69 -0.88 13.53
N ALA A 715 9.46 -1.30 13.22
CA ALA A 715 8.44 -1.74 14.17
C ALA A 715 8.56 -3.22 14.56
N GLY A 716 9.45 -4.01 13.92
CA GLY A 716 9.55 -5.45 14.16
C GLY A 716 8.34 -6.25 13.69
N ASP A 717 7.58 -5.73 12.73
CA ASP A 717 6.33 -6.30 12.20
C ASP A 717 6.52 -7.18 10.94
N GLY A 718 7.74 -7.21 10.38
CA GLY A 718 8.08 -7.88 9.14
C GLY A 718 7.84 -7.05 7.86
N GLN A 719 7.29 -5.84 7.98
CA GLN A 719 6.86 -5.01 6.84
C GLN A 719 8.00 -4.11 6.34
N SER A 720 8.99 -4.70 5.68
CA SER A 720 10.12 -3.97 5.06
C SER A 720 10.21 -4.17 3.55
N GLY A 721 10.82 -3.22 2.85
CA GLY A 721 11.16 -3.38 1.43
C GLY A 721 12.07 -4.58 1.15
N ALA A 722 12.97 -4.94 2.08
CA ALA A 722 13.80 -6.13 1.95
C ALA A 722 13.00 -7.43 2.17
N ALA A 723 12.04 -7.45 3.11
CA ALA A 723 11.16 -8.60 3.33
C ALA A 723 10.27 -8.88 2.11
N LYS A 724 9.70 -7.83 1.51
CA LYS A 724 8.92 -7.93 0.27
C LYS A 724 9.79 -8.42 -0.90
N THR A 725 11.02 -7.90 -1.03
CA THR A 725 12.00 -8.37 -2.04
C THR A 725 12.43 -9.83 -1.80
N LEU A 726 12.62 -10.25 -0.55
CA LEU A 726 13.01 -11.62 -0.19
C LEU A 726 11.88 -12.63 -0.48
N VAL A 727 10.64 -12.29 -0.10
CA VAL A 727 9.44 -13.08 -0.43
C VAL A 727 9.27 -13.21 -1.94
N ALA A 728 9.51 -12.14 -2.70
CA ALA A 728 9.44 -12.17 -4.16
C ALA A 728 10.60 -12.95 -4.81
N LEU A 729 11.82 -12.93 -4.24
CA LEU A 729 12.98 -13.66 -4.76
C LEU A 729 12.92 -15.18 -4.54
N ASN A 730 12.50 -15.65 -3.36
CA ASN A 730 12.57 -17.07 -3.01
C ASN A 730 11.46 -17.56 -2.05
N GLY A 731 10.40 -16.78 -1.84
CA GLY A 731 9.30 -17.14 -0.94
C GLY A 731 9.64 -17.08 0.55
N SER A 732 10.86 -16.69 0.95
CA SER A 732 11.26 -16.65 2.36
C SER A 732 10.61 -15.47 3.07
N ARG A 733 9.61 -15.78 3.89
CA ARG A 733 8.88 -14.79 4.70
C ARG A 733 9.75 -14.33 5.87
N VAL A 734 9.66 -13.06 6.24
CA VAL A 734 10.30 -12.49 7.44
C VAL A 734 9.36 -12.61 8.64
N ALA A 735 9.88 -12.57 9.87
CA ALA A 735 9.08 -12.76 11.09
C ALA A 735 8.51 -11.44 11.61
N ASN A 736 7.26 -11.48 12.05
CA ASN A 736 6.69 -10.43 12.88
C ASN A 736 7.20 -10.68 14.31
N LEU A 737 8.27 -10.01 14.71
CA LEU A 737 8.91 -10.20 15.99
C LEU A 737 8.05 -9.68 17.15
N VAL A 738 7.18 -8.69 16.92
CA VAL A 738 6.32 -8.10 17.96
C VAL A 738 5.07 -8.93 18.25
N LYS A 739 4.24 -9.22 17.24
CA LYS A 739 3.01 -10.02 17.40
C LYS A 739 3.26 -11.52 17.32
N GLY A 740 4.28 -11.94 16.57
CA GLY A 740 4.75 -13.32 16.54
C GLY A 740 5.65 -13.60 17.74
N LEU A 741 6.97 -13.50 17.58
CA LEU A 741 7.94 -14.04 18.54
C LEU A 741 7.78 -13.52 19.98
N ALA A 742 7.59 -12.21 20.16
CA ALA A 742 7.40 -11.56 21.46
C ALA A 742 5.93 -11.41 21.87
N GLY A 743 5.00 -11.90 21.07
CA GLY A 743 3.57 -11.78 21.30
C GLY A 743 3.01 -12.82 22.27
N THR A 744 1.69 -12.90 22.35
CA THR A 744 0.94 -13.85 23.17
C THR A 744 0.00 -14.70 22.31
N SER A 745 -0.29 -15.91 22.80
CA SER A 745 -1.33 -16.78 22.24
C SER A 745 -2.74 -16.21 22.49
N SER A 746 -3.75 -16.82 21.86
CA SER A 746 -5.17 -16.54 22.15
C SER A 746 -5.59 -16.83 23.60
N THR A 747 -4.80 -17.58 24.37
CA THR A 747 -4.98 -17.83 25.81
C THR A 747 -4.16 -16.88 26.69
N GLY A 748 -3.39 -15.97 26.11
CA GLY A 748 -2.52 -15.02 26.82
C GLY A 748 -1.14 -15.55 27.20
N GLU A 749 -0.77 -16.78 26.82
CA GLU A 749 0.57 -17.31 27.08
C GLU A 749 1.62 -16.59 26.19
N PRO A 750 2.70 -16.03 26.75
CA PRO A 750 3.77 -15.42 25.95
C PRO A 750 4.45 -16.45 25.05
N HIS A 751 4.55 -16.17 23.75
CA HIS A 751 5.16 -17.06 22.77
C HIS A 751 6.63 -17.40 23.09
N MET A 752 7.36 -16.49 23.75
CA MET A 752 8.73 -16.74 24.18
C MET A 752 8.86 -17.86 25.24
N ALA A 753 7.80 -18.19 25.98
CA ALA A 753 7.84 -19.18 27.05
C ALA A 753 8.25 -20.59 26.58
N MET A 754 8.02 -20.93 25.30
CA MET A 754 8.45 -22.20 24.72
C MET A 754 9.99 -22.36 24.68
N PHE A 755 10.73 -21.27 24.50
CA PHE A 755 12.20 -21.32 24.43
C PHE A 755 12.80 -21.41 25.83
N GLU A 756 12.24 -20.68 26.80
CA GLU A 756 12.63 -20.76 28.22
C GLU A 756 12.44 -22.18 28.77
N ARG A 757 11.37 -22.89 28.36
CA ARG A 757 11.11 -24.30 28.72
C ARG A 757 12.14 -25.30 28.18
N VAL A 758 12.85 -24.98 27.10
CA VAL A 758 13.76 -25.91 26.39
C VAL A 758 15.24 -25.56 26.60
N LEU A 759 15.56 -24.27 26.69
CA LEU A 759 16.93 -23.75 26.77
C LEU A 759 17.27 -23.18 28.15
N GLY A 760 16.32 -23.18 29.08
CA GLY A 760 16.44 -22.50 30.38
C GLY A 760 16.37 -20.98 30.25
N PRO A 761 16.76 -20.25 31.32
CA PRO A 761 16.66 -18.78 31.37
C PRO A 761 17.35 -18.06 30.20
N HIS A 762 16.64 -17.09 29.63
CA HIS A 762 16.98 -16.34 28.42
C HIS A 762 16.99 -17.20 27.15
N GLY A 763 16.26 -18.32 27.12
CA GLY A 763 16.05 -19.14 25.94
C GLY A 763 15.53 -18.36 24.72
N GLY A 764 14.64 -17.38 24.93
CA GLY A 764 14.16 -16.48 23.88
C GLY A 764 15.27 -15.61 23.27
N ALA A 765 16.26 -15.22 24.06
CA ALA A 765 17.43 -14.48 23.59
C ALA A 765 18.36 -15.37 22.76
N ARG A 766 18.60 -16.61 23.23
CA ARG A 766 19.40 -17.60 22.50
C ARG A 766 18.74 -17.98 21.17
N TYR A 767 17.41 -18.13 21.14
CA TYR A 767 16.66 -18.39 19.91
C TYR A 767 16.73 -17.22 18.90
N LEU A 768 16.58 -15.96 19.35
CA LEU A 768 16.74 -14.80 18.47
C LEU A 768 18.17 -14.70 17.92
N ALA A 769 19.18 -14.87 18.78
CA ALA A 769 20.58 -14.86 18.37
C ALA A 769 20.91 -16.01 17.40
N TRP A 770 20.33 -17.18 17.59
CA TRP A 770 20.46 -18.34 16.69
C TRP A 770 19.85 -18.09 15.31
N MET A 771 18.58 -17.63 15.24
CA MET A 771 17.96 -17.26 13.96
C MET A 771 18.81 -16.23 13.20
N ALA A 772 19.19 -15.16 13.90
CA ALA A 772 19.94 -14.05 13.30
C ALA A 772 21.40 -14.42 12.95
N SER A 773 21.97 -15.47 13.55
CA SER A 773 23.29 -16.02 13.21
C SER A 773 23.27 -17.05 12.07
N GLY A 774 22.12 -17.25 11.40
CA GLY A 774 21.99 -18.18 10.27
C GLY A 774 21.27 -19.50 10.59
N GLY A 775 20.61 -19.63 11.74
CA GLY A 775 19.76 -20.80 12.06
C GLY A 775 18.53 -20.97 11.17
N THR A 776 18.14 -19.92 10.45
CA THR A 776 17.08 -19.95 9.43
C THR A 776 17.52 -20.68 8.17
N THR A 777 16.65 -21.52 7.59
CA THR A 777 16.86 -22.21 6.30
C THR A 777 16.71 -21.27 5.08
N VAL A 778 17.07 -20.00 5.22
CA VAL A 778 16.92 -18.95 4.21
C VAL A 778 18.28 -18.66 3.59
N THR A 779 18.38 -18.82 2.27
CA THR A 779 19.57 -18.45 1.51
C THR A 779 19.44 -17.03 0.96
N PHE A 780 20.34 -16.14 1.37
CA PHE A 780 20.47 -14.81 0.77
C PHE A 780 21.30 -14.92 -0.51
N THR A 781 20.71 -14.54 -1.65
CA THR A 781 21.40 -14.60 -2.95
C THR A 781 22.17 -13.29 -3.22
N PRO A 782 23.14 -13.27 -4.15
CA PRO A 782 23.83 -12.03 -4.52
C PRO A 782 22.87 -10.93 -5.00
N GLU A 783 21.77 -11.30 -5.68
CA GLU A 783 20.75 -10.36 -6.13
C GLU A 783 19.97 -9.73 -4.96
N PHE A 784 19.67 -10.52 -3.92
CA PHE A 784 19.11 -9.98 -2.67
C PHE A 784 20.09 -9.00 -2.00
N MET A 785 21.37 -9.37 -1.91
CA MET A 785 22.40 -8.52 -1.30
C MET A 785 22.65 -7.23 -2.09
N GLN A 786 22.53 -7.25 -3.42
CA GLN A 786 22.55 -6.05 -4.26
C GLN A 786 21.28 -5.20 -4.16
N ALA A 787 20.13 -5.82 -3.86
CA ALA A 787 18.86 -5.12 -3.61
C ALA A 787 18.72 -4.61 -2.16
N TRP A 788 19.67 -4.92 -1.27
CA TRP A 788 19.63 -4.59 0.15
C TRP A 788 19.93 -3.11 0.40
N ILE A 789 18.88 -2.32 0.67
CA ILE A 789 19.00 -0.88 0.95
C ILE A 789 19.18 -0.65 2.45
N LYS A 790 20.31 -0.05 2.84
CA LYS A 790 20.63 0.35 4.22
C LYS A 790 19.50 1.18 4.86
N TYR A 791 19.16 0.85 6.10
CA TYR A 791 18.18 1.57 6.92
C TYR A 791 18.78 2.79 7.62
N GLY A 792 18.41 3.98 7.15
CA GLY A 792 18.72 5.27 7.81
C GLY A 792 20.20 5.59 8.04
N ASP A 793 20.42 6.65 8.82
CA ASP A 793 21.73 6.99 9.40
C ASP A 793 21.94 6.21 10.71
N VAL A 794 22.07 4.89 10.60
CA VAL A 794 22.53 4.06 11.73
C VAL A 794 24.05 4.16 11.87
N ASP A 795 24.54 4.13 13.11
CA ASP A 795 25.98 4.25 13.43
C ASP A 795 26.81 2.99 13.05
N ILE A 796 26.25 2.07 12.27
CA ILE A 796 26.92 0.91 11.69
C ILE A 796 26.97 1.07 10.16
N ASP A 797 28.05 0.57 9.55
CA ASP A 797 28.27 0.68 8.12
C ASP A 797 29.09 -0.51 7.62
N PHE A 798 28.80 -0.97 6.40
CA PHE A 798 29.18 -2.30 5.95
C PHE A 798 30.07 -2.24 4.72
N SER A 799 31.01 -3.19 4.63
CA SER A 799 31.74 -3.37 3.39
C SER A 799 30.81 -3.84 2.27
N PRO A 800 30.89 -3.24 1.07
CA PRO A 800 30.23 -3.73 -0.12
C PRO A 800 30.95 -4.95 -0.75
N ARG A 801 32.10 -5.41 -0.20
CA ARG A 801 32.85 -6.54 -0.76
C ARG A 801 32.32 -7.88 -0.20
N GLU A 802 31.95 -8.78 -1.09
CA GLU A 802 31.53 -10.16 -0.75
C GLU A 802 32.59 -10.93 0.06
N THR A 803 33.88 -10.65 -0.16
CA THR A 803 35.00 -11.25 0.59
C THR A 803 34.92 -10.99 2.09
N ASP A 804 34.48 -9.80 2.50
CA ASP A 804 34.41 -9.42 3.91
C ASP A 804 33.20 -10.10 4.57
N TRP A 805 32.08 -10.23 3.84
CA TRP A 805 30.94 -11.06 4.25
C TRP A 805 31.26 -12.57 4.27
N GLY A 806 32.23 -13.04 3.48
CA GLY A 806 32.79 -14.39 3.60
C GLY A 806 33.51 -14.60 4.94
N LYS A 807 34.27 -13.62 5.42
CA LYS A 807 34.93 -13.65 6.73
C LYS A 807 33.93 -13.53 7.89
N TRP A 808 33.00 -12.58 7.79
CA TRP A 808 32.07 -12.25 8.86
C TRP A 808 30.87 -13.20 8.94
N GLY A 809 30.47 -13.79 7.82
CA GLY A 809 29.31 -14.67 7.65
C GLY A 809 28.11 -13.94 7.03
N ALA A 810 27.55 -14.51 5.96
CA ALA A 810 26.39 -13.97 5.24
C ALA A 810 25.06 -14.23 6.01
N ASN A 811 24.94 -13.64 7.19
CA ASN A 811 23.74 -13.67 8.03
C ASN A 811 23.57 -12.33 8.78
N MET A 812 22.44 -12.14 9.46
CA MET A 812 22.12 -10.86 10.11
C MET A 812 23.18 -10.45 11.13
N LEU A 813 23.60 -11.34 12.06
CA LEU A 813 24.59 -10.99 13.08
C LEU A 813 26.05 -11.00 12.56
N GLY A 814 26.31 -11.47 11.34
CA GLY A 814 27.56 -11.22 10.62
C GLY A 814 27.87 -9.72 10.49
N ALA A 815 26.84 -8.88 10.38
CA ALA A 815 26.94 -7.42 10.47
C ALA A 815 27.56 -6.95 11.81
N ALA A 816 27.12 -7.52 12.94
CA ALA A 816 27.68 -7.23 14.26
C ALA A 816 29.10 -7.78 14.40
N ARG A 817 29.39 -8.95 13.82
CA ARG A 817 30.73 -9.53 13.80
C ARG A 817 31.72 -8.63 13.05
N GLY A 818 31.30 -8.05 11.91
CA GLY A 818 32.11 -7.08 11.16
C GLY A 818 32.33 -5.77 11.92
N ALA A 819 31.30 -5.23 12.58
CA ALA A 819 31.45 -4.09 13.48
C ALA A 819 32.46 -4.37 14.60
N CYS A 820 32.42 -5.55 15.21
CA CYS A 820 33.35 -5.93 16.27
C CYS A 820 34.78 -6.20 15.76
N ASP A 821 34.97 -6.72 14.55
CA ASP A 821 36.28 -6.87 13.90
C ASP A 821 36.92 -5.50 13.57
N LEU A 822 36.10 -4.52 13.17
CA LEU A 822 36.52 -3.12 13.00
C LEU A 822 36.84 -2.43 14.34
N VAL A 823 36.07 -2.68 15.40
CA VAL A 823 36.35 -2.18 16.76
C VAL A 823 37.67 -2.76 17.28
N ARG A 824 37.85 -4.08 17.13
CA ARG A 824 39.06 -4.83 17.48
C ARG A 824 40.30 -4.25 16.79
N ALA A 825 40.19 -3.90 15.51
CA ALA A 825 41.28 -3.32 14.72
C ALA A 825 41.42 -1.78 14.84
N GLY A 826 40.67 -1.11 15.72
CA GLY A 826 40.69 0.36 15.85
C GLY A 826 40.16 1.15 14.65
N LYS A 827 39.45 0.48 13.72
CA LYS A 827 38.98 1.01 12.43
C LYS A 827 37.48 1.40 12.42
N PHE A 828 36.73 1.11 13.47
CA PHE A 828 35.29 1.42 13.49
C PHE A 828 35.02 2.93 13.47
N GLY A 829 34.21 3.39 12.51
CA GLY A 829 33.82 4.80 12.37
C GLY A 829 34.90 5.72 11.81
N THR A 830 36.04 5.21 11.32
CA THR A 830 37.13 6.03 10.77
C THR A 830 37.04 6.30 9.26
N GLY A 831 36.07 5.69 8.56
CA GLY A 831 36.03 5.67 7.09
C GLY A 831 37.17 4.85 6.51
N SER A 832 37.39 3.63 7.03
CA SER A 832 38.55 2.82 6.68
C SER A 832 38.48 2.33 5.24
N SER A 833 39.62 2.31 4.55
CA SER A 833 39.75 1.75 3.21
C SER A 833 39.81 0.21 3.20
N GLU A 834 40.23 -0.42 4.29
CA GLU A 834 40.38 -1.88 4.39
C GLU A 834 39.93 -2.45 5.75
N PRO A 835 38.81 -3.19 5.81
CA PRO A 835 37.81 -3.32 4.74
C PRO A 835 37.12 -1.96 4.48
N PRO A 836 36.67 -1.67 3.24
CA PRO A 836 36.11 -0.37 2.84
C PRO A 836 34.77 -0.14 3.54
N SER A 837 34.81 0.49 4.72
CA SER A 837 33.70 0.49 5.66
C SER A 837 33.85 1.53 6.77
N GLY A 838 32.72 2.03 7.24
CA GLY A 838 32.63 2.89 8.41
C GLY A 838 32.05 4.24 8.06
N ASN A 839 30.84 4.50 8.56
CA ASN A 839 30.22 5.82 8.53
C ASN A 839 31.13 6.78 9.33
N PRO A 840 31.79 7.77 8.71
CA PRO A 840 32.68 8.70 9.41
C PRO A 840 31.90 9.63 10.37
N ASN A 841 30.57 9.62 10.29
CA ASN A 841 29.66 10.34 11.17
C ASN A 841 29.18 9.48 12.36
N ALA A 842 29.68 8.25 12.57
CA ALA A 842 29.33 7.38 13.72
C ALA A 842 30.02 7.83 15.03
N LEU A 843 29.87 9.11 15.37
CA LEU A 843 30.64 9.84 16.37
C LEU A 843 30.26 9.43 17.80
N GLY A 844 30.95 8.43 18.35
CA GLY A 844 30.65 7.81 19.65
C GLY A 844 29.98 6.44 19.52
N GLY A 845 29.50 6.08 18.32
CA GLY A 845 29.13 4.71 17.97
C GLY A 845 30.24 3.70 18.24
N ALA A 846 31.51 4.09 18.01
CA ALA A 846 32.68 3.28 18.37
C ALA A 846 32.76 2.95 19.87
N THR A 847 32.44 3.91 20.75
CA THR A 847 32.41 3.70 22.22
C THR A 847 31.28 2.76 22.62
N LEU A 848 30.11 2.90 22.01
CA LEU A 848 28.98 1.96 22.19
C LEU A 848 29.35 0.55 21.75
N TRP A 849 29.85 0.39 20.51
CA TRP A 849 30.19 -0.94 19.97
C TRP A 849 31.33 -1.59 20.75
N LYS A 850 32.38 -0.86 21.17
CA LYS A 850 33.42 -1.41 22.04
C LYS A 850 32.84 -2.04 23.29
N ARG A 851 31.89 -1.38 23.95
CA ARG A 851 31.24 -1.91 25.17
C ARG A 851 30.35 -3.14 24.90
N VAL A 852 29.72 -3.25 23.72
CA VAL A 852 28.98 -4.47 23.32
C VAL A 852 29.93 -5.63 23.03
N CYS A 853 30.94 -5.40 22.20
CA CYS A 853 31.88 -6.43 21.76
C CYS A 853 32.71 -6.98 22.94
N THR A 854 33.07 -6.15 23.92
CA THR A 854 33.90 -6.56 25.07
C THR A 854 33.12 -6.93 26.34
N LEU A 855 31.79 -6.94 26.34
CA LEU A 855 31.02 -7.30 27.54
C LEU A 855 31.30 -8.77 27.93
N ASP A 856 31.83 -8.97 29.13
CA ASP A 856 32.33 -10.24 29.66
C ASP A 856 33.39 -10.94 28.76
N ASN A 857 33.87 -10.26 27.70
CA ASN A 857 34.60 -10.79 26.54
C ASN A 857 35.88 -9.98 26.28
N PRO A 858 36.97 -10.21 27.04
CA PRO A 858 38.13 -9.32 27.07
C PRO A 858 38.83 -9.22 25.71
N LEU A 859 39.08 -7.98 25.25
CA LEU A 859 39.95 -7.69 24.12
C LEU A 859 41.40 -7.69 24.61
N THR A 860 42.16 -8.74 24.29
CA THR A 860 43.59 -8.86 24.61
C THR A 860 44.45 -8.24 23.50
N PRO A 861 45.74 -7.94 23.75
CA PRO A 861 46.66 -7.45 22.72
C PRO A 861 46.78 -8.37 21.50
N ASP A 862 46.75 -9.70 21.69
CA ASP A 862 46.80 -10.68 20.59
C ASP A 862 45.54 -10.66 19.73
N ILE A 863 44.37 -10.48 20.36
CA ILE A 863 43.09 -10.32 19.65
C ILE A 863 43.04 -8.96 18.94
N GLU A 864 43.55 -7.88 19.55
CA GLU A 864 43.66 -6.55 18.93
C GLU A 864 44.60 -6.56 17.71
N ALA A 865 45.80 -7.14 17.85
CA ALA A 865 46.76 -7.33 16.76
C ALA A 865 46.27 -8.30 15.67
N GLY A 866 45.50 -9.32 16.05
CA GLY A 866 45.05 -10.38 15.15
C GLY A 866 46.12 -11.45 14.88
N THR A 867 46.91 -11.80 15.90
CA THR A 867 48.02 -12.77 15.82
C THR A 867 47.60 -14.24 15.97
N ASP A 868 46.37 -14.50 16.45
CA ASP A 868 45.76 -15.83 16.59
C ASP A 868 44.36 -15.81 15.97
N ASP A 869 44.21 -16.43 14.80
CA ASP A 869 42.93 -16.54 14.08
C ASP A 869 41.86 -17.30 14.87
N ALA A 870 42.22 -18.27 15.71
CA ALA A 870 41.28 -19.05 16.50
C ALA A 870 40.74 -18.25 17.70
N ALA A 871 41.64 -17.57 18.43
CA ALA A 871 41.25 -16.65 19.50
C ALA A 871 40.41 -15.48 18.98
N VAL A 872 40.77 -14.90 17.83
CA VAL A 872 39.97 -13.88 17.14
C VAL A 872 38.61 -14.44 16.71
N ALA A 873 38.56 -15.66 16.17
CA ALA A 873 37.30 -16.28 15.77
C ALA A 873 36.35 -16.52 16.95
N GLU A 874 36.83 -17.01 18.09
CA GLU A 874 36.00 -17.17 19.30
C GLU A 874 35.57 -15.82 19.88
N TRP A 875 36.49 -14.86 20.03
CA TRP A 875 36.15 -13.52 20.53
C TRP A 875 35.08 -12.85 19.66
N LEU A 876 35.16 -13.02 18.33
CA LEU A 876 34.15 -12.54 17.38
C LEU A 876 32.83 -13.29 17.48
N GLN A 877 32.81 -14.61 17.68
CA GLN A 877 31.57 -15.37 17.95
C GLN A 877 30.88 -14.88 19.21
N ARG A 878 31.63 -14.61 20.28
CA ARG A 878 31.09 -14.11 21.53
C ARG A 878 30.62 -12.65 21.43
N ALA A 879 31.36 -11.80 20.73
CA ALA A 879 30.93 -10.43 20.44
C ALA A 879 29.64 -10.38 19.59
N GLN A 880 29.52 -11.31 18.63
CA GLN A 880 28.30 -11.52 17.83
C GLN A 880 27.11 -11.97 18.71
N PHE A 881 27.32 -12.90 19.65
CA PHE A 881 26.32 -13.32 20.63
C PHE A 881 25.86 -12.15 21.50
N ASN A 882 26.80 -11.37 22.06
CA ASN A 882 26.50 -10.20 22.88
C ASN A 882 25.57 -9.22 22.13
N ALA A 883 25.84 -8.93 20.86
CA ALA A 883 25.00 -8.07 20.03
C ALA A 883 23.58 -8.65 19.86
N GLY A 884 23.44 -9.94 19.56
CA GLY A 884 22.14 -10.61 19.49
C GLY A 884 21.34 -10.50 20.80
N VAL A 885 22.02 -10.58 21.94
CA VAL A 885 21.44 -10.38 23.28
C VAL A 885 21.01 -8.91 23.50
N MET A 886 21.79 -7.91 23.04
CA MET A 886 21.36 -6.51 23.08
C MET A 886 20.04 -6.30 22.31
N ALA A 887 19.96 -6.84 21.09
CA ALA A 887 18.76 -6.73 20.24
C ALA A 887 17.54 -7.45 20.84
N TYR A 888 17.75 -8.59 21.51
CA TYR A 888 16.70 -9.29 22.26
C TYR A 888 16.08 -8.42 23.34
N PHE A 889 16.90 -7.77 24.18
CA PHE A 889 16.37 -6.92 25.25
C PHE A 889 15.56 -5.74 24.68
N TYR A 890 16.05 -5.07 23.63
CA TYR A 890 15.26 -4.02 22.97
C TYR A 890 13.92 -4.54 22.39
N LEU A 891 13.92 -5.74 21.76
CA LEU A 891 12.69 -6.38 21.30
C LEU A 891 11.73 -6.68 22.46
N ARG A 892 12.21 -7.32 23.52
CA ARG A 892 11.42 -7.76 24.69
C ARG A 892 10.83 -6.57 25.45
N ASP A 893 11.61 -5.52 25.66
CA ASP A 893 11.32 -4.48 26.62
C ASP A 893 10.67 -3.22 26.02
N GLU A 894 11.07 -2.84 24.80
CA GLU A 894 10.63 -1.60 24.16
C GLU A 894 9.70 -1.90 22.98
N LEU A 895 10.16 -2.72 22.02
CA LEU A 895 9.49 -2.87 20.74
C LEU A 895 8.18 -3.68 20.83
N SER A 896 8.16 -4.72 21.67
CA SER A 896 6.93 -5.46 22.04
C SER A 896 5.85 -4.55 22.63
N GLN A 897 6.26 -3.45 23.25
CA GLN A 897 5.41 -2.44 23.89
C GLN A 897 5.18 -1.22 22.98
N GLY A 898 5.46 -1.35 21.67
CA GLY A 898 5.26 -0.33 20.65
C GLY A 898 6.30 0.80 20.62
N ARG A 899 7.36 0.76 21.45
CA ARG A 899 8.34 1.84 21.56
C ARG A 899 9.48 1.71 20.54
N ILE A 900 9.23 2.25 19.34
CA ILE A 900 10.22 2.40 18.28
C ILE A 900 11.23 3.50 18.68
N ALA A 901 12.53 3.21 18.58
CA ALA A 901 13.57 4.19 18.85
C ALA A 901 13.65 5.23 17.70
N PRO A 902 13.62 6.54 18.00
CA PRO A 902 13.75 7.59 16.98
C PRO A 902 15.17 7.63 16.43
N LEU A 903 15.31 7.79 15.11
CA LEU A 903 16.61 7.99 14.46
C LEU A 903 17.06 9.45 14.60
N ARG A 904 18.38 9.71 14.57
CA ARG A 904 18.96 11.06 14.63
C ARG A 904 18.39 12.05 13.60
N SER A 905 17.85 11.53 12.49
CA SER A 905 17.26 12.28 11.38
C SER A 905 15.78 12.64 11.59
N GLU A 906 15.10 12.08 12.58
CA GLU A 906 13.66 12.30 12.81
C GLU A 906 13.40 13.48 13.76
N CYS A 907 14.38 13.80 14.61
CA CYS A 907 14.25 14.64 15.81
C CYS A 907 13.26 14.08 16.84
N ALA A 908 13.48 14.45 18.11
CA ALA A 908 12.37 14.50 19.06
C ALA A 908 11.51 15.74 18.75
N LYS A 909 10.38 15.55 18.05
CA LYS A 909 9.26 16.48 18.20
C LYS A 909 8.69 16.28 19.61
N ARG A 910 8.96 17.23 20.49
CA ARG A 910 8.30 17.40 21.80
C ARG A 910 7.27 18.52 21.67
#